data_AF-A0A9Q0LA39-F1
#
_entry.id   AF-A0A9Q0LA39-F1
#
_cell.length_a   1.000
_cell.length_b   1.000
_cell.length_c   1.000
_cell.angle_alpha   90.00
_cell.angle_beta   90.00
_cell.angle_gamma   90.00
#
_symmetry.space_group_name_H-M   'P 1'
#
loop_
_entity.id
_entity.type
_entity.pdbx_description
1 polymer ?
#
loop_
_entity_poly.entity_id
_entity_poly.type
_entity_poly.pdbx_seq_one_letter_code
_entity_poly.pdbx_strand_id
1 'polypeptide(L)'
;MNNNNNNNNNNNTENLKELYKLSIKEIDNILLKEQSLNFSKIYQTQKQFTDFTIYCEININHQEFEKYFKFADIIRLEKLKIKIEKEIEPIINQNNIFEIFSKSKEIHSNFLLEICQNFILKNYNNLLQKKEISKLKTNEFLNIIDFLISNFGRDQTNLIQEIIIEWMKNNKINFNQSFQEELELNSNLKSNSNSIKKTIYEILIKIQEKKQMTKEEIQKIEKTQLFQLFPSNFFVDLLDEKMGKLKSISENLTQKETKLNQKQQKLNQKQQTLEEKENQVNQNKTQLQKREHDLNQNKTQLEKREQKIQEKENHLNQKQQKLEEKENDLNQNKTQLQKKENEINQKQQKVNEKENENLQKENHLNQKQQKLEENQNEINQKQQKLDKKQQKLNKKQQKLEEKENQVNQNKTQLQKKENDLNQNKTQLQKREQKIQEKENDLNQKKQKLNQKKNENLQKENDLNQSKIELAKRENKVRIKEERKIQINLQNFREQKEGKISGIKVEEEINIEKTIQWMKEFQLNEKIQQNGCFILHNFSVGDHEIEIRKKEGISTIIKSMNNFPNNQDIQNYSCQAFINISANSDENQIEIGKKDGISTIIKSMNNFPNNQDIQKHGIWALSNIAIGNNENKIEIRKKEGISTIIKSMNNFPNNQDIQYKGIWALRNISFNNKENEIEIKRLNGNELTKKAMNNFPNNKDIQKNGNWTLKRLEK
;
A
#
# COMPACT_ATOMS: atom_id res chain seq x y z
N MET A 1 26.18 22.09 -0.89
CA MET A 1 26.01 22.77 -2.19
C MET A 1 26.23 21.74 -3.28
N ASN A 2 25.33 21.62 -4.27
CA ASN A 2 25.50 21.03 -5.61
C ASN A 2 24.13 20.70 -6.21
N ASN A 3 23.48 21.67 -6.87
CA ASN A 3 22.21 21.40 -7.57
C ASN A 3 21.87 22.50 -8.61
N ASN A 4 22.79 22.86 -9.52
CA ASN A 4 22.55 23.99 -10.45
C ASN A 4 23.22 23.95 -11.85
N ASN A 5 23.86 22.85 -12.27
CA ASN A 5 24.61 22.82 -13.55
C ASN A 5 23.96 22.07 -14.73
N ASN A 6 22.94 21.23 -14.52
CA ASN A 6 22.42 20.38 -15.61
C ASN A 6 21.44 21.08 -16.58
N ASN A 7 20.79 22.19 -16.17
CA ASN A 7 19.75 22.82 -17.00
C ASN A 7 20.30 23.64 -18.18
N ASN A 8 21.55 24.13 -18.11
CA ASN A 8 22.13 24.92 -19.22
C ASN A 8 22.58 24.05 -20.40
N ASN A 9 23.00 22.79 -20.17
CA ASN A 9 23.46 21.92 -21.25
C ASN A 9 22.32 21.40 -22.13
N ASN A 10 21.17 21.03 -21.54
CA ASN A 10 20.02 20.57 -22.33
C ASN A 10 19.47 21.69 -23.22
N ASN A 11 19.28 22.90 -22.68
CA ASN A 11 18.80 24.05 -23.47
C ASN A 11 19.75 24.38 -24.64
N ASN A 12 21.08 24.30 -24.46
CA ASN A 12 22.03 24.48 -25.56
C ASN A 12 21.97 23.31 -26.57
N THR A 13 21.77 22.08 -26.11
CA THR A 13 21.70 20.89 -26.98
C THR A 13 20.43 20.86 -27.82
N GLU A 14 19.29 21.32 -27.30
CA GLU A 14 18.05 21.44 -28.06
C GLU A 14 18.08 22.65 -29.01
N ASN A 15 18.58 23.82 -28.59
CA ASN A 15 18.78 24.96 -29.50
C ASN A 15 19.73 24.59 -30.66
N LEU A 16 20.82 23.87 -30.41
CA LEU A 16 21.70 23.39 -31.48
C LEU A 16 21.00 22.39 -32.41
N LYS A 17 20.15 21.49 -31.89
CA LYS A 17 19.37 20.56 -32.71
C LYS A 17 18.26 21.24 -33.51
N GLU A 18 17.64 22.31 -33.00
CA GLU A 18 16.72 23.16 -33.76
C GLU A 18 17.47 23.94 -34.86
N LEU A 19 18.60 24.59 -34.55
CA LEU A 19 19.46 25.26 -35.54
C LEU A 19 19.94 24.29 -36.63
N TYR A 20 20.27 23.04 -36.29
CA TYR A 20 20.66 22.02 -37.25
C TYR A 20 19.48 21.54 -38.11
N LYS A 21 18.29 21.37 -37.53
CA LYS A 21 17.06 21.08 -38.30
C LYS A 21 16.67 22.23 -39.23
N LEU A 22 16.77 23.48 -38.76
CA LEU A 22 16.47 24.67 -39.54
C LEU A 22 17.46 24.83 -40.69
N SER A 23 18.76 24.68 -40.45
CA SER A 23 19.78 24.77 -41.50
C SER A 23 19.72 23.63 -42.51
N ILE A 24 19.39 22.38 -42.10
CA ILE A 24 19.07 21.30 -43.07
C ILE A 24 17.83 21.68 -43.89
N LYS A 25 16.76 22.19 -43.26
CA LYS A 25 15.56 22.64 -44.01
C LYS A 25 15.83 23.82 -44.94
N GLU A 26 16.74 24.73 -44.60
CA GLU A 26 17.18 25.79 -45.50
C GLU A 26 18.01 25.22 -46.66
N ILE A 27 18.94 24.29 -46.41
CA ILE A 27 19.73 23.62 -47.45
C ILE A 27 18.83 22.84 -48.41
N ASP A 28 17.86 22.08 -47.90
CA ASP A 28 16.89 21.35 -48.73
C ASP A 28 16.01 22.31 -49.56
N ASN A 29 15.54 23.42 -48.98
CA ASN A 29 14.78 24.43 -49.75
C ASN A 29 15.66 25.14 -50.80
N ILE A 30 16.92 25.43 -50.48
CA ILE A 30 17.90 26.01 -51.39
C ILE A 30 18.16 25.07 -52.58
N LEU A 31 18.31 23.76 -52.33
CA LEU A 31 18.49 22.74 -53.35
C LEU A 31 17.22 22.51 -54.20
N LEU A 32 16.02 22.78 -53.65
CA LEU A 32 14.75 22.49 -54.30
C LEU A 32 14.09 23.67 -55.04
N LYS A 33 14.53 24.93 -54.87
CA LYS A 33 13.74 26.09 -55.35
C LYS A 33 14.40 27.28 -56.05
N GLU A 34 15.71 27.53 -55.99
CA GLU A 34 16.28 28.76 -56.56
C GLU A 34 17.48 28.54 -57.50
N GLN A 35 17.42 29.14 -58.70
CA GLN A 35 18.51 29.12 -59.70
C GLN A 35 19.65 30.12 -59.38
N SER A 36 19.69 30.72 -58.20
CA SER A 36 20.73 31.70 -57.82
C SER A 36 20.98 31.78 -56.31
N LEU A 37 21.92 30.97 -55.79
CA LEU A 37 22.24 30.97 -54.36
C LEU A 37 22.91 32.28 -53.88
N ASN A 38 22.59 32.68 -52.64
CA ASN A 38 23.20 33.81 -51.93
C ASN A 38 24.35 33.34 -51.01
N PHE A 39 25.53 33.92 -51.19
CA PHE A 39 26.79 33.37 -50.71
C PHE A 39 27.12 33.75 -49.25
N SER A 40 26.50 34.82 -48.74
CA SER A 40 26.72 35.28 -47.35
C SER A 40 26.21 34.26 -46.32
N LYS A 41 25.03 33.67 -46.57
CA LYS A 41 24.46 32.61 -45.71
C LYS A 41 25.37 31.37 -45.65
N ILE A 42 25.80 30.86 -46.80
CA ILE A 42 26.61 29.63 -46.90
C ILE A 42 27.90 29.74 -46.07
N TYR A 43 28.55 30.92 -46.10
CA TYR A 43 29.77 31.16 -45.32
C TYR A 43 29.53 31.17 -43.80
N GLN A 44 28.38 31.69 -43.34
CA GLN A 44 27.99 31.62 -41.93
C GLN A 44 27.68 30.19 -41.47
N THR A 45 26.94 29.41 -42.28
CA THR A 45 26.66 27.99 -42.00
C THR A 45 27.94 27.16 -41.94
N GLN A 46 28.92 27.45 -42.80
CA GLN A 46 30.19 26.73 -42.82
C GLN A 46 30.99 26.91 -41.50
N LYS A 47 30.93 28.10 -40.87
CA LYS A 47 31.58 28.34 -39.57
C LYS A 47 30.96 27.47 -38.47
N GLN A 48 29.63 27.46 -38.38
CA GLN A 48 28.90 26.64 -37.39
C GLN A 48 29.18 25.14 -37.52
N PHE A 49 29.34 24.63 -38.75
CA PHE A 49 29.75 23.24 -39.00
C PHE A 49 31.16 22.91 -38.50
N THR A 50 32.07 23.89 -38.50
CA THR A 50 33.47 23.68 -38.11
C THR A 50 33.56 23.49 -36.60
N ASP A 51 32.87 24.34 -35.83
CA ASP A 51 32.80 24.25 -34.36
C ASP A 51 32.13 22.94 -33.89
N PHE A 52 31.12 22.44 -34.62
CA PHE A 52 30.44 21.18 -34.32
C PHE A 52 31.30 19.94 -34.61
N THR A 53 32.18 19.99 -35.61
CA THR A 53 33.05 18.86 -35.98
C THR A 53 34.00 18.49 -34.83
N ILE A 54 34.59 19.51 -34.18
CA ILE A 54 35.48 19.36 -33.01
C ILE A 54 34.73 18.75 -31.80
N TYR A 55 33.43 19.05 -31.66
CA TYR A 55 32.61 18.47 -30.59
C TYR A 55 32.30 16.98 -30.82
N CYS A 56 32.12 16.57 -32.08
CA CYS A 56 31.85 15.19 -32.46
C CYS A 56 33.03 14.25 -32.26
N GLU A 57 34.27 14.69 -32.53
CA GLU A 57 35.50 13.89 -32.31
C GLU A 57 35.69 13.42 -30.87
N ILE A 58 35.05 14.08 -29.89
CA ILE A 58 35.21 13.79 -28.46
C ILE A 58 34.12 12.84 -27.92
N ASN A 59 32.93 12.74 -28.55
CA ASN A 59 31.74 12.19 -27.88
C ASN A 59 30.83 11.22 -28.67
N ILE A 60 31.06 10.93 -29.96
CA ILE A 60 30.11 10.14 -30.79
C ILE A 60 30.75 8.90 -31.46
N ASN A 61 29.94 7.85 -31.63
CA ASN A 61 30.35 6.53 -32.08
C ASN A 61 30.73 6.46 -33.58
N HIS A 62 31.67 5.58 -33.92
CA HIS A 62 32.46 5.59 -35.16
C HIS A 62 31.67 5.37 -36.46
N GLN A 63 30.44 4.85 -36.40
CA GLN A 63 29.59 4.57 -37.57
C GLN A 63 28.85 5.80 -38.14
N GLU A 64 28.69 6.88 -37.38
CA GLU A 64 28.14 8.13 -37.95
C GLU A 64 29.23 8.93 -38.67
N PHE A 65 30.48 8.83 -38.22
CA PHE A 65 31.65 9.53 -38.79
C PHE A 65 31.86 9.22 -40.28
N GLU A 66 31.65 7.97 -40.73
CA GLU A 66 31.73 7.59 -42.16
C GLU A 66 30.68 8.28 -43.05
N LYS A 67 29.52 8.68 -42.50
CA LYS A 67 28.53 9.46 -43.26
C LYS A 67 28.97 10.91 -43.42
N TYR A 68 29.64 11.48 -42.42
CA TYR A 68 30.12 12.86 -42.46
C TYR A 68 31.28 13.06 -43.44
N PHE A 69 32.17 12.08 -43.61
CA PHE A 69 33.27 12.19 -44.60
C PHE A 69 32.73 12.37 -46.03
N LYS A 70 31.67 11.63 -46.40
CA LYS A 70 30.97 11.79 -47.68
C LYS A 70 30.33 13.17 -47.82
N PHE A 71 29.87 13.78 -46.72
CA PHE A 71 29.29 15.12 -46.72
C PHE A 71 30.35 16.22 -46.94
N ALA A 72 31.57 16.03 -46.42
CA ALA A 72 32.70 16.93 -46.68
C ALA A 72 33.12 16.89 -48.16
N ASP A 73 33.16 15.70 -48.78
CA ASP A 73 33.42 15.55 -50.21
C ASP A 73 32.27 16.09 -51.08
N ILE A 74 31.00 15.92 -50.67
CA ILE A 74 29.86 16.58 -51.33
C ILE A 74 30.02 18.10 -51.29
N ILE A 75 30.28 18.71 -50.13
CA ILE A 75 30.50 20.17 -50.02
C ILE A 75 31.71 20.64 -50.85
N ARG A 76 32.75 19.81 -50.98
CA ARG A 76 33.92 20.07 -51.82
C ARG A 76 33.56 20.04 -53.32
N LEU A 77 32.73 19.09 -53.75
CA LEU A 77 32.23 18.97 -55.11
C LEU A 77 31.22 20.08 -55.44
N GLU A 78 30.32 20.42 -54.52
CA GLU A 78 29.36 21.53 -54.66
C GLU A 78 30.10 22.87 -54.81
N LYS A 79 31.17 23.11 -54.03
CA LYS A 79 32.04 24.30 -54.21
C LYS A 79 32.76 24.32 -55.56
N LEU A 80 33.15 23.16 -56.08
CA LEU A 80 33.81 23.05 -57.39
C LEU A 80 32.81 23.32 -58.53
N LYS A 81 31.61 22.73 -58.45
CA LYS A 81 30.46 22.96 -59.32
C LYS A 81 30.04 24.43 -59.32
N ILE A 82 29.82 25.04 -58.16
CA ILE A 82 29.51 26.47 -58.00
C ILE A 82 30.57 27.36 -58.66
N LYS A 83 31.86 26.98 -58.59
CA LYS A 83 32.93 27.74 -59.24
C LYS A 83 32.86 27.62 -60.77
N ILE A 84 32.48 26.46 -61.31
CA ILE A 84 32.20 26.28 -62.74
C ILE A 84 30.98 27.12 -63.15
N GLU A 85 29.85 26.99 -62.44
CA GLU A 85 28.57 27.68 -62.72
C GLU A 85 28.66 29.21 -62.64
N LYS A 86 29.58 29.77 -61.80
CA LYS A 86 29.76 31.23 -61.68
C LYS A 86 30.92 31.83 -62.46
N GLU A 87 32.06 31.16 -62.57
CA GLU A 87 33.25 31.75 -63.20
C GLU A 87 33.47 31.31 -64.64
N ILE A 88 32.92 30.14 -65.04
CA ILE A 88 33.20 29.52 -66.35
C ILE A 88 31.94 29.47 -67.22
N GLU A 89 30.82 29.02 -66.67
CA GLU A 89 29.55 28.84 -67.41
C GLU A 89 29.00 30.12 -68.07
N PRO A 90 29.11 31.34 -67.48
CA PRO A 90 28.69 32.56 -68.16
C PRO A 90 29.53 32.88 -69.40
N ILE A 91 30.84 32.57 -69.37
CA ILE A 91 31.77 32.82 -70.48
C ILE A 91 31.56 31.78 -71.59
N ILE A 92 31.31 30.53 -71.19
CA ILE A 92 30.83 29.42 -72.03
C ILE A 92 29.57 29.84 -72.80
N ASN A 93 28.54 30.33 -72.10
CA ASN A 93 27.23 30.62 -72.70
C ASN A 93 27.25 31.87 -73.60
N GLN A 94 28.15 32.83 -73.35
CA GLN A 94 28.38 33.96 -74.25
C GLN A 94 29.11 33.56 -75.56
N ASN A 95 29.65 32.34 -75.67
CA ASN A 95 30.49 31.88 -76.78
C ASN A 95 31.74 32.77 -77.05
N ASN A 96 32.14 33.64 -76.10
CA ASN A 96 33.29 34.52 -76.24
C ASN A 96 34.59 33.76 -75.91
N ILE A 97 35.03 32.92 -76.85
CA ILE A 97 36.15 31.98 -76.68
C ILE A 97 37.47 32.69 -76.30
N PHE A 98 37.65 33.96 -76.67
CA PHE A 98 38.81 34.78 -76.26
C PHE A 98 38.90 34.99 -74.75
N GLU A 99 37.76 35.21 -74.09
CA GLU A 99 37.72 35.46 -72.66
C GLU A 99 37.91 34.15 -71.86
N ILE A 100 37.44 33.02 -72.40
CA ILE A 100 37.73 31.67 -71.89
C ILE A 100 39.25 31.41 -71.93
N PHE A 101 39.91 31.66 -73.07
CA PHE A 101 41.35 31.48 -73.20
C PHE A 101 42.13 32.38 -72.21
N SER A 102 41.75 33.65 -72.05
CA SER A 102 42.44 34.58 -71.15
C SER A 102 42.40 34.11 -69.69
N LYS A 103 41.19 33.86 -69.15
CA LYS A 103 41.01 33.44 -67.75
C LYS A 103 41.55 32.05 -67.46
N SER A 104 41.65 31.16 -68.46
CA SER A 104 42.24 29.83 -68.27
C SER A 104 43.69 29.84 -67.77
N LYS A 105 44.46 30.92 -68.00
CA LYS A 105 45.84 31.08 -67.49
C LYS A 105 45.93 31.37 -65.98
N GLU A 106 44.86 31.85 -65.34
CA GLU A 106 44.89 32.25 -63.93
C GLU A 106 44.47 31.10 -62.99
N ILE A 107 43.80 30.08 -63.52
CA ILE A 107 43.17 29.01 -62.74
C ILE A 107 44.18 27.93 -62.33
N HIS A 108 44.63 27.98 -61.07
CA HIS A 108 45.55 27.01 -60.47
C HIS A 108 44.85 25.69 -60.08
N SER A 109 44.17 25.02 -61.02
CA SER A 109 43.50 23.72 -60.79
C SER A 109 43.36 22.91 -62.07
N ASN A 110 44.04 21.75 -62.13
CA ASN A 110 44.10 20.88 -63.30
C ASN A 110 42.72 20.42 -63.80
N PHE A 111 41.77 20.17 -62.89
CA PHE A 111 40.42 19.71 -63.24
C PHE A 111 39.57 20.81 -63.91
N LEU A 112 39.74 22.07 -63.49
CA LEU A 112 39.08 23.21 -64.14
C LEU A 112 39.71 23.51 -65.51
N LEU A 113 41.04 23.34 -65.62
CA LEU A 113 41.77 23.43 -66.89
C LEU A 113 41.26 22.38 -67.90
N GLU A 114 41.08 21.13 -67.46
CA GLU A 114 40.55 20.02 -68.26
C GLU A 114 39.10 20.25 -68.74
N ILE A 115 38.25 20.87 -67.91
CA ILE A 115 36.88 21.27 -68.33
C ILE A 115 36.92 22.36 -69.39
N CYS A 116 37.75 23.40 -69.22
CA CYS A 116 37.93 24.45 -70.23
C CYS A 116 38.47 23.88 -71.56
N GLN A 117 39.48 23.00 -71.50
CA GLN A 117 40.03 22.30 -72.66
C GLN A 117 38.95 21.49 -73.41
N ASN A 118 38.14 20.72 -72.69
CA ASN A 118 37.06 19.94 -73.29
C ASN A 118 35.94 20.81 -73.88
N PHE A 119 35.61 21.97 -73.28
CA PHE A 119 34.63 22.89 -73.86
C PHE A 119 35.13 23.53 -75.17
N ILE A 120 36.41 23.94 -75.21
CA ILE A 120 37.07 24.48 -76.40
C ILE A 120 37.08 23.45 -77.53
N LEU A 121 37.40 22.18 -77.24
CA LEU A 121 37.29 21.07 -78.20
C LEU A 121 35.85 20.86 -78.70
N LYS A 122 34.85 20.89 -77.80
CA LYS A 122 33.47 20.57 -78.17
C LYS A 122 32.82 21.64 -79.06
N ASN A 123 33.25 22.90 -78.95
CA ASN A 123 32.79 24.00 -79.81
C ASN A 123 33.75 24.32 -80.97
N TYR A 124 34.86 23.59 -81.11
CA TYR A 124 35.85 23.80 -82.16
C TYR A 124 35.25 23.81 -83.58
N ASN A 125 34.34 22.88 -83.89
CA ASN A 125 33.72 22.79 -85.21
C ASN A 125 32.87 24.04 -85.56
N ASN A 126 32.32 24.75 -84.57
CA ASN A 126 31.63 26.03 -84.78
C ASN A 126 32.59 27.17 -85.19
N LEU A 127 33.83 27.18 -84.68
CA LEU A 127 34.84 28.19 -85.06
C LEU A 127 35.22 28.09 -86.55
N LEU A 128 35.38 26.86 -87.05
CA LEU A 128 35.60 26.59 -88.48
C LEU A 128 34.40 27.01 -89.32
N GLN A 129 33.19 26.59 -88.94
CA GLN A 129 31.97 26.84 -89.73
C GLN A 129 31.56 28.32 -89.79
N LYS A 130 31.86 29.13 -88.76
CA LYS A 130 31.43 30.55 -88.71
C LYS A 130 32.32 31.56 -89.46
N LYS A 131 33.48 31.16 -90.00
CA LYS A 131 34.47 32.08 -90.63
C LYS A 131 34.91 33.25 -89.72
N GLU A 132 34.99 33.01 -88.42
CA GLU A 132 35.46 34.02 -87.45
C GLU A 132 36.98 33.98 -87.27
N ILE A 133 37.60 32.79 -87.38
CA ILE A 133 39.07 32.63 -87.37
C ILE A 133 39.74 33.52 -88.44
N SER A 134 39.14 33.62 -89.63
CA SER A 134 39.63 34.45 -90.75
C SER A 134 39.56 35.97 -90.51
N LYS A 135 39.02 36.45 -89.39
CA LYS A 135 38.99 37.89 -89.03
C LYS A 135 40.07 38.29 -88.02
N LEU A 136 40.83 37.33 -87.49
CA LEU A 136 41.79 37.53 -86.42
C LEU A 136 43.10 38.12 -86.94
N LYS A 137 43.64 39.13 -86.24
CA LYS A 137 44.96 39.69 -86.56
C LYS A 137 46.05 38.66 -86.23
N THR A 138 47.17 38.75 -86.91
CA THR A 138 48.30 37.80 -86.79
C THR A 138 48.69 37.50 -85.34
N ASN A 139 48.83 38.52 -84.49
CA ASN A 139 49.23 38.33 -83.08
C ASN A 139 48.12 37.67 -82.22
N GLU A 140 46.86 37.95 -82.51
CA GLU A 140 45.70 37.35 -81.83
C GLU A 140 45.59 35.85 -82.20
N PHE A 141 45.79 35.54 -83.49
CA PHE A 141 45.85 34.18 -84.02
C PHE A 141 47.03 33.37 -83.44
N LEU A 142 48.24 33.95 -83.42
CA LEU A 142 49.44 33.30 -82.87
C LEU A 142 49.30 32.95 -81.40
N ASN A 143 48.73 33.84 -80.58
CA ASN A 143 48.49 33.58 -79.17
C ASN A 143 47.52 32.41 -78.92
N ILE A 144 46.52 32.21 -79.80
CA ILE A 144 45.65 31.03 -79.75
C ILE A 144 46.45 29.77 -80.13
N ILE A 145 47.14 29.77 -81.28
CA ILE A 145 47.89 28.60 -81.75
C ILE A 145 48.92 28.14 -80.70
N ASP A 146 49.65 29.06 -80.08
CA ASP A 146 50.66 28.71 -79.08
C ASP A 146 50.03 28.20 -77.76
N PHE A 147 48.83 28.66 -77.39
CA PHE A 147 48.05 28.06 -76.30
C PHE A 147 47.58 26.64 -76.65
N LEU A 148 47.03 26.43 -77.86
CA LEU A 148 46.54 25.12 -78.31
C LEU A 148 47.67 24.07 -78.30
N ILE A 149 48.82 24.41 -78.88
CA ILE A 149 50.03 23.56 -78.92
C ILE A 149 50.56 23.24 -77.51
N SER A 150 50.36 24.14 -76.54
CA SER A 150 50.87 23.97 -75.18
C SER A 150 49.91 23.20 -74.25
N ASN A 151 48.67 22.95 -74.67
CA ASN A 151 47.62 22.36 -73.81
C ASN A 151 46.96 21.09 -74.37
N PHE A 152 46.98 20.83 -75.68
CA PHE A 152 46.28 19.68 -76.26
C PHE A 152 47.15 18.45 -76.50
N GLY A 153 46.54 17.27 -76.33
CA GLY A 153 47.18 15.97 -76.43
C GLY A 153 47.56 15.55 -77.84
N ARG A 154 48.34 14.46 -77.92
CA ARG A 154 49.01 13.97 -79.16
C ARG A 154 48.07 13.68 -80.33
N ASP A 155 46.81 13.37 -80.06
CA ASP A 155 45.84 12.96 -81.08
C ASP A 155 45.11 14.16 -81.73
N GLN A 156 45.41 15.39 -81.30
CA GLN A 156 44.81 16.64 -81.78
C GLN A 156 45.71 17.40 -82.80
N THR A 157 46.88 16.88 -83.16
CA THR A 157 47.87 17.64 -83.98
C THR A 157 47.38 17.97 -85.39
N ASN A 158 46.69 17.04 -86.07
CA ASN A 158 46.12 17.28 -87.40
C ASN A 158 45.10 18.43 -87.36
N LEU A 159 44.31 18.50 -86.29
CA LEU A 159 43.30 19.54 -86.08
C LEU A 159 43.94 20.94 -86.03
N ILE A 160 45.08 21.07 -85.35
CA ILE A 160 45.85 22.34 -85.29
C ILE A 160 46.42 22.70 -86.67
N GLN A 161 46.87 21.72 -87.46
CA GLN A 161 47.35 21.95 -88.83
C GLN A 161 46.23 22.47 -89.74
N GLU A 162 45.02 21.92 -89.64
CA GLU A 162 43.84 22.38 -90.40
C GLU A 162 43.50 23.84 -90.10
N ILE A 163 43.53 24.28 -88.83
CA ILE A 163 43.32 25.71 -88.46
C ILE A 163 44.31 26.62 -89.20
N ILE A 164 45.60 26.24 -89.16
CA ILE A 164 46.70 27.04 -89.72
C ILE A 164 46.56 27.14 -91.23
N ILE A 165 46.28 26.02 -91.89
CA ILE A 165 46.02 25.97 -93.34
C ILE A 165 44.79 26.82 -93.71
N GLU A 166 43.69 26.74 -92.96
CA GLU A 166 42.46 27.46 -93.26
C GLU A 166 42.58 28.98 -93.02
N TRP A 167 43.31 29.41 -91.98
CA TRP A 167 43.61 30.83 -91.76
C TRP A 167 44.53 31.40 -92.84
N MET A 168 45.58 30.67 -93.26
CA MET A 168 46.49 31.11 -94.32
C MET A 168 45.79 31.24 -95.68
N LYS A 169 44.93 30.28 -96.06
CA LYS A 169 44.09 30.36 -97.27
C LYS A 169 43.25 31.64 -97.28
N ASN A 170 42.50 31.90 -96.20
CA ASN A 170 41.59 33.04 -96.14
C ASN A 170 42.32 34.39 -96.12
N ASN A 171 43.54 34.46 -95.55
CA ASN A 171 44.41 35.65 -95.57
C ASN A 171 45.26 35.79 -96.86
N LYS A 172 45.03 34.94 -97.87
CA LYS A 172 45.71 34.96 -99.19
C LYS A 172 47.24 34.80 -99.12
N ILE A 173 47.74 34.05 -98.14
CA ILE A 173 49.16 33.69 -98.02
C ILE A 173 49.42 32.47 -98.94
N ASN A 174 50.42 32.52 -99.82
CA ASN A 174 50.52 31.63 -100.99
C ASN A 174 51.95 31.10 -101.23
N PHE A 175 52.13 29.79 -101.39
CA PHE A 175 53.44 29.10 -101.40
C PHE A 175 53.49 27.88 -102.36
N ASN A 176 54.71 27.47 -102.74
CA ASN A 176 54.98 26.41 -103.73
C ASN A 176 54.67 24.98 -103.23
N GLN A 177 54.43 24.09 -104.19
CA GLN A 177 54.02 22.68 -104.01
C GLN A 177 54.86 21.87 -103.01
N SER A 178 56.19 22.01 -103.01
CA SER A 178 57.09 21.34 -102.06
C SER A 178 56.79 21.66 -100.58
N PHE A 179 56.09 22.77 -100.29
CA PHE A 179 55.67 23.15 -98.94
C PHE A 179 54.39 22.44 -98.48
N GLN A 180 53.54 21.97 -99.40
CA GLN A 180 52.39 21.12 -99.05
C GLN A 180 52.86 19.69 -98.73
N GLU A 181 53.80 19.17 -99.50
CA GLU A 181 54.40 17.84 -99.30
C GLU A 181 55.13 17.75 -97.93
N GLU A 182 55.83 18.81 -97.52
CA GLU A 182 56.52 18.90 -96.22
C GLU A 182 55.56 18.98 -95.01
N LEU A 183 54.32 19.46 -95.22
CA LEU A 183 53.25 19.47 -94.22
C LEU A 183 52.59 18.09 -94.08
N GLU A 184 52.28 17.40 -95.18
CA GLU A 184 51.65 16.07 -95.16
C GLU A 184 52.57 14.98 -94.59
N LEU A 185 53.89 15.07 -94.82
CA LEU A 185 54.86 14.09 -94.32
C LEU A 185 55.00 14.05 -92.79
N ASN A 186 54.67 15.13 -92.07
CA ASN A 186 54.97 15.27 -90.63
C ASN A 186 53.97 14.57 -89.68
N SER A 187 53.07 13.75 -90.21
CA SER A 187 52.01 13.05 -89.46
C SER A 187 52.47 11.94 -88.49
N ASN A 188 53.77 11.64 -88.38
CA ASN A 188 54.25 10.39 -87.74
C ASN A 188 55.46 10.48 -86.78
N LEU A 189 55.93 11.67 -86.39
CA LEU A 189 57.00 11.79 -85.37
C LEU A 189 56.45 12.11 -83.97
N LYS A 190 56.57 11.13 -83.07
CA LYS A 190 56.30 11.30 -81.63
C LYS A 190 57.45 12.08 -80.97
N SER A 191 57.08 12.91 -79.98
CA SER A 191 57.95 13.71 -79.09
C SER A 191 58.90 14.75 -79.71
N ASN A 192 58.39 15.96 -79.96
CA ASN A 192 58.85 17.18 -79.24
C ASN A 192 58.00 18.41 -79.62
N SER A 193 57.31 19.02 -78.65
CA SER A 193 56.55 20.27 -78.90
C SER A 193 57.46 21.41 -79.36
N ASN A 194 58.70 21.46 -78.87
CA ASN A 194 59.73 22.41 -79.32
C ASN A 194 60.10 22.24 -80.81
N SER A 195 59.96 21.05 -81.40
CA SER A 195 60.22 20.86 -82.84
C SER A 195 59.13 21.49 -83.68
N ILE A 196 57.86 21.28 -83.30
CA ILE A 196 56.70 21.88 -83.97
C ILE A 196 56.72 23.41 -83.79
N LYS A 197 57.03 23.91 -82.58
CA LYS A 197 57.24 25.36 -82.37
C LYS A 197 58.36 25.91 -83.25
N LYS A 198 59.52 25.23 -83.33
CA LYS A 198 60.64 25.66 -84.19
C LYS A 198 60.24 25.74 -85.66
N THR A 199 59.62 24.70 -86.22
CA THR A 199 59.15 24.70 -87.61
C THR A 199 58.11 25.79 -87.87
N ILE A 200 57.18 26.04 -86.94
CA ILE A 200 56.20 27.13 -87.06
C ILE A 200 56.88 28.51 -87.01
N TYR A 201 57.88 28.73 -86.14
CA TYR A 201 58.66 29.98 -86.12
C TYR A 201 59.47 30.17 -87.40
N GLU A 202 60.09 29.12 -87.94
CA GLU A 202 60.81 29.16 -89.23
C GLU A 202 59.86 29.42 -90.42
N ILE A 203 58.61 28.93 -90.35
CA ILE A 203 57.55 29.24 -91.33
C ILE A 203 57.12 30.71 -91.21
N LEU A 204 56.97 31.25 -90.00
CA LEU A 204 56.61 32.65 -89.79
C LEU A 204 57.69 33.62 -90.32
N ILE A 205 58.97 33.28 -90.10
CA ILE A 205 60.11 34.00 -90.71
C ILE A 205 60.02 33.94 -92.24
N LYS A 206 59.82 32.77 -92.84
CA LYS A 206 59.67 32.61 -94.30
C LYS A 206 58.43 33.33 -94.88
N ILE A 207 57.35 33.46 -94.12
CA ILE A 207 56.16 34.27 -94.48
C ILE A 207 56.47 35.78 -94.43
N GLN A 208 57.33 36.20 -93.50
CA GLN A 208 57.80 37.58 -93.39
C GLN A 208 58.82 37.94 -94.48
N GLU A 209 59.56 36.96 -95.01
CA GLU A 209 60.55 37.11 -96.08
C GLU A 209 59.96 37.02 -97.51
N LYS A 210 58.98 36.14 -97.77
CA LYS A 210 58.41 35.94 -99.12
C LYS A 210 57.39 37.01 -99.54
N LYS A 211 57.85 38.27 -99.64
CA LYS A 211 57.14 39.35 -100.35
C LYS A 211 57.86 39.86 -101.61
N GLN A 212 58.88 39.14 -102.10
CA GLN A 212 59.57 39.43 -103.36
C GLN A 212 59.88 38.16 -104.17
N MET A 213 59.38 38.12 -105.42
CA MET A 213 60.06 37.73 -106.68
C MET A 213 60.74 36.34 -106.80
N THR A 214 61.01 35.78 -107.99
CA THR A 214 60.44 35.85 -109.36
C THR A 214 60.66 34.46 -109.97
N LYS A 215 59.71 33.87 -110.69
CA LYS A 215 59.56 33.99 -112.15
C LYS A 215 60.88 33.75 -112.91
N GLU A 216 61.18 32.49 -113.20
CA GLU A 216 61.93 32.17 -114.42
C GLU A 216 61.05 32.56 -115.63
N GLU A 217 61.63 33.28 -116.58
CA GLU A 217 61.27 33.18 -117.98
C GLU A 217 62.22 32.11 -118.54
N ILE A 218 61.78 30.97 -119.06
CA ILE A 218 60.80 30.80 -120.15
C ILE A 218 61.19 31.64 -121.38
N GLN A 219 62.46 31.54 -121.80
CA GLN A 219 62.85 31.00 -123.13
C GLN A 219 64.39 30.84 -123.16
N LYS A 220 65.02 29.75 -123.65
CA LYS A 220 64.84 28.93 -124.88
C LYS A 220 65.42 29.64 -126.12
N ILE A 221 66.16 28.88 -126.96
CA ILE A 221 66.74 29.23 -128.29
C ILE A 221 68.17 29.84 -128.21
N GLU A 222 69.20 29.43 -128.99
CA GLU A 222 69.30 28.49 -130.13
C GLU A 222 70.53 27.52 -130.05
N LYS A 223 70.92 26.90 -131.18
CA LYS A 223 71.92 25.85 -131.38
C LYS A 223 73.08 26.28 -132.31
N THR A 224 74.27 25.79 -132.00
CA THR A 224 75.25 25.20 -132.95
C THR A 224 75.71 25.97 -134.21
N GLN A 225 76.96 26.48 -134.14
CA GLN A 225 78.00 26.44 -135.20
C GLN A 225 79.36 26.29 -134.47
N LEU A 226 80.45 25.71 -135.02
CA LEU A 226 80.69 25.03 -136.30
C LEU A 226 81.74 23.90 -136.09
N PHE A 227 82.06 23.13 -137.13
CA PHE A 227 82.81 21.86 -137.08
C PHE A 227 84.31 22.06 -137.39
N GLN A 228 85.25 21.57 -136.57
CA GLN A 228 86.64 21.29 -137.00
C GLN A 228 87.43 20.35 -136.04
N LEU A 229 87.79 19.17 -136.58
CA LEU A 229 88.98 18.32 -136.29
C LEU A 229 89.16 17.60 -134.92
N PHE A 230 89.11 16.26 -135.00
CA PHE A 230 89.70 15.15 -134.20
C PHE A 230 90.73 15.46 -133.07
N PRO A 231 90.82 14.67 -131.95
CA PRO A 231 91.05 13.21 -132.02
C PRO A 231 90.59 12.23 -130.89
N SER A 232 90.53 10.95 -131.26
CA SER A 232 90.94 9.70 -130.57
C SER A 232 90.54 9.26 -129.13
N ASN A 233 89.90 10.04 -128.24
CA ASN A 233 89.55 9.50 -126.89
C ASN A 233 88.15 8.86 -126.74
N PHE A 234 87.25 9.11 -127.69
CA PHE A 234 85.79 8.91 -127.55
C PHE A 234 85.30 7.53 -127.09
N PHE A 235 86.02 6.44 -127.38
CA PHE A 235 85.55 5.07 -127.10
C PHE A 235 85.76 4.61 -125.65
N VAL A 236 86.73 5.17 -124.91
CA VAL A 236 86.94 4.83 -123.49
C VAL A 236 85.89 5.55 -122.64
N ASP A 237 85.75 6.86 -122.85
CA ASP A 237 84.75 7.69 -122.17
C ASP A 237 83.32 7.14 -122.36
N LEU A 238 82.97 6.65 -123.56
CA LEU A 238 81.66 6.06 -123.85
C LEU A 238 81.43 4.71 -123.15
N LEU A 239 82.48 3.93 -122.89
CA LEU A 239 82.39 2.66 -122.16
C LEU A 239 82.28 2.89 -120.65
N ASP A 240 83.05 3.82 -120.09
CA ASP A 240 82.91 4.20 -118.68
C ASP A 240 81.59 4.93 -118.39
N GLU A 241 81.11 5.79 -119.30
CA GLU A 241 79.77 6.38 -119.18
C GLU A 241 78.67 5.30 -119.19
N LYS A 242 78.80 4.27 -120.04
CA LYS A 242 77.86 3.15 -120.07
C LYS A 242 77.98 2.21 -118.87
N MET A 243 79.18 1.90 -118.37
CA MET A 243 79.35 1.13 -117.13
C MET A 243 78.84 1.90 -115.91
N GLY A 244 79.09 3.22 -115.84
CA GLY A 244 78.54 4.09 -114.80
C GLY A 244 77.00 4.11 -114.82
N LYS A 245 76.38 4.19 -116.00
CA LYS A 245 74.92 4.06 -116.16
C LYS A 245 74.43 2.67 -115.77
N LEU A 246 75.10 1.58 -116.17
CA LEU A 246 74.72 0.21 -115.80
C LEU A 246 74.81 -0.03 -114.28
N LYS A 247 75.87 0.46 -113.64
CA LYS A 247 76.05 0.42 -112.18
C LYS A 247 74.97 1.24 -111.48
N SER A 248 74.68 2.45 -111.93
CA SER A 248 73.60 3.28 -111.39
C SER A 248 72.22 2.63 -111.56
N ILE A 249 71.95 1.96 -112.69
CA ILE A 249 70.71 1.20 -112.91
C ILE A 249 70.63 -0.01 -111.97
N SER A 250 71.74 -0.73 -111.77
CA SER A 250 71.83 -1.84 -110.81
C SER A 250 71.55 -1.36 -109.39
N GLU A 251 72.21 -0.30 -108.93
CA GLU A 251 72.00 0.30 -107.60
C GLU A 251 70.56 0.79 -107.42
N ASN A 252 69.96 1.39 -108.46
CA ASN A 252 68.54 1.76 -108.46
C ASN A 252 67.58 0.56 -108.40
N LEU A 253 67.94 -0.57 -109.01
CA LEU A 253 67.17 -1.82 -108.91
C LEU A 253 67.28 -2.41 -107.50
N THR A 254 68.48 -2.53 -106.93
CA THR A 254 68.66 -2.98 -105.53
C THR A 254 67.94 -2.05 -104.54
N GLN A 255 67.92 -0.73 -104.79
CA GLN A 255 67.13 0.22 -104.00
C GLN A 255 65.61 0.04 -104.16
N LYS A 256 65.11 -0.33 -105.35
CA LYS A 256 63.68 -0.63 -105.55
C LYS A 256 63.28 -1.95 -104.91
N GLU A 257 64.13 -2.97 -105.01
CA GLU A 257 63.93 -4.30 -104.42
C GLU A 257 63.94 -4.24 -102.89
N THR A 258 64.91 -3.54 -102.29
CA THR A 258 64.92 -3.29 -100.83
C THR A 258 63.69 -2.48 -100.38
N LYS A 259 63.26 -1.46 -101.14
CA LYS A 259 62.00 -0.73 -100.86
C LYS A 259 60.76 -1.61 -101.02
N LEU A 260 60.75 -2.58 -101.94
CA LEU A 260 59.67 -3.55 -102.11
C LEU A 260 59.62 -4.53 -100.93
N ASN A 261 60.77 -5.09 -100.52
CA ASN A 261 60.88 -5.98 -99.37
C ASN A 261 60.47 -5.27 -98.06
N GLN A 262 60.85 -3.99 -97.88
CA GLN A 262 60.36 -3.18 -96.77
C GLN A 262 58.85 -2.92 -96.82
N LYS A 263 58.25 -2.75 -98.01
CA LYS A 263 56.79 -2.66 -98.17
C LYS A 263 56.11 -3.99 -97.84
N GLN A 264 56.67 -5.12 -98.26
CA GLN A 264 56.13 -6.44 -97.95
C GLN A 264 56.19 -6.74 -96.44
N GLN A 265 57.31 -6.44 -95.78
CA GLN A 265 57.42 -6.54 -94.32
C GLN A 265 56.37 -5.68 -93.60
N LYS A 266 56.16 -4.43 -94.04
CA LYS A 266 55.11 -3.55 -93.49
C LYS A 266 53.68 -4.03 -93.80
N LEU A 267 53.46 -4.73 -94.91
CA LEU A 267 52.17 -5.33 -95.24
C LEU A 267 51.89 -6.54 -94.33
N ASN A 268 52.87 -7.44 -94.17
CA ASN A 268 52.79 -8.59 -93.27
C ASN A 268 52.54 -8.14 -91.81
N GLN A 269 53.24 -7.10 -91.34
CA GLN A 269 53.01 -6.49 -90.02
C GLN A 269 51.58 -5.94 -89.89
N LYS A 270 51.06 -5.23 -90.90
CA LYS A 270 49.67 -4.74 -90.89
C LYS A 270 48.65 -5.88 -90.87
N GLN A 271 48.93 -6.99 -91.55
CA GLN A 271 48.06 -8.17 -91.56
C GLN A 271 48.04 -8.86 -90.20
N GLN A 272 49.19 -9.00 -89.54
CA GLN A 272 49.28 -9.49 -88.15
C GLN A 272 48.50 -8.58 -87.19
N THR A 273 48.66 -7.25 -87.27
CA THR A 273 47.90 -6.32 -86.42
C THR A 273 46.40 -6.27 -86.75
N LEU A 274 45.97 -6.67 -87.94
CA LEU A 274 44.56 -6.86 -88.27
C LEU A 274 44.02 -8.13 -87.61
N GLU A 275 44.74 -9.24 -87.72
CA GLU A 275 44.41 -10.52 -87.08
C GLU A 275 44.38 -10.41 -85.54
N GLU A 276 45.32 -9.68 -84.93
CA GLU A 276 45.30 -9.33 -83.50
C GLU A 276 44.02 -8.58 -83.11
N LYS A 277 43.57 -7.62 -83.95
CA LYS A 277 42.36 -6.84 -83.71
C LYS A 277 41.08 -7.64 -83.93
N GLU A 278 41.02 -8.50 -84.93
CA GLU A 278 39.88 -9.40 -85.15
C GLU A 278 39.74 -10.38 -83.98
N ASN A 279 40.85 -10.93 -83.48
CA ASN A 279 40.87 -11.71 -82.25
C ASN A 279 40.40 -10.90 -81.03
N GLN A 280 40.83 -9.65 -80.88
CA GLN A 280 40.37 -8.77 -79.79
C GLN A 280 38.87 -8.43 -79.89
N VAL A 281 38.34 -8.20 -81.10
CA VAL A 281 36.90 -7.98 -81.34
C VAL A 281 36.09 -9.24 -81.00
N ASN A 282 36.58 -10.43 -81.38
CA ASN A 282 35.94 -11.70 -81.04
C ASN A 282 35.95 -11.94 -79.52
N GLN A 283 37.06 -11.67 -78.82
CA GLN A 283 37.11 -11.71 -77.36
C GLN A 283 36.12 -10.74 -76.71
N ASN A 284 36.06 -9.49 -77.17
CA ASN A 284 35.12 -8.48 -76.66
C ASN A 284 33.66 -8.89 -76.90
N LYS A 285 33.34 -9.45 -78.06
CA LYS A 285 32.01 -10.00 -78.38
C LYS A 285 31.62 -11.12 -77.40
N THR A 286 32.53 -12.05 -77.12
CA THR A 286 32.31 -13.11 -76.11
C THR A 286 32.14 -12.54 -74.69
N GLN A 287 32.87 -11.48 -74.32
CA GLN A 287 32.68 -10.81 -73.02
C GLN A 287 31.33 -10.10 -72.91
N LEU A 288 30.85 -9.46 -73.99
CA LEU A 288 29.53 -8.83 -74.03
C LEU A 288 28.40 -9.86 -73.88
N GLN A 289 28.48 -11.00 -74.59
CA GLN A 289 27.51 -12.08 -74.46
C GLN A 289 27.45 -12.67 -73.03
N LYS A 290 28.60 -12.76 -72.34
CA LYS A 290 28.63 -13.15 -70.92
C LYS A 290 27.93 -12.11 -70.04
N ARG A 291 28.26 -10.83 -70.18
CA ARG A 291 27.61 -9.74 -69.42
C ARG A 291 26.10 -9.66 -69.68
N GLU A 292 25.65 -9.89 -70.90
CA GLU A 292 24.24 -9.96 -71.26
C GLU A 292 23.53 -11.14 -70.56
N HIS A 293 24.18 -12.30 -70.49
CA HIS A 293 23.68 -13.45 -69.74
C HIS A 293 23.62 -13.14 -68.22
N ASP A 294 24.68 -12.57 -67.65
CA ASP A 294 24.75 -12.20 -66.23
C ASP A 294 23.69 -11.14 -65.87
N LEU A 295 23.45 -10.15 -66.73
CA LEU A 295 22.40 -9.14 -66.55
C LEU A 295 21.00 -9.76 -66.56
N ASN A 296 20.74 -10.69 -67.49
CA ASN A 296 19.46 -11.40 -67.53
C ASN A 296 19.26 -12.31 -66.31
N GLN A 297 20.30 -13.02 -65.84
CA GLN A 297 20.23 -13.76 -64.58
C GLN A 297 19.92 -12.83 -63.39
N ASN A 298 20.61 -11.70 -63.29
CA ASN A 298 20.40 -10.73 -62.21
C ASN A 298 19.00 -10.12 -62.25
N LYS A 299 18.44 -9.83 -63.43
CA LYS A 299 17.06 -9.38 -63.59
C LYS A 299 16.07 -10.41 -63.02
N THR A 300 16.19 -11.67 -63.41
CA THR A 300 15.33 -12.75 -62.86
C THR A 300 15.57 -13.02 -61.37
N GLN A 301 16.74 -12.69 -60.81
CA GLN A 301 16.95 -12.69 -59.36
C GLN A 301 16.27 -11.51 -58.65
N LEU A 302 16.19 -10.33 -59.27
CA LEU A 302 15.47 -9.17 -58.74
C LEU A 302 13.95 -9.39 -58.76
N GLU A 303 13.39 -9.85 -59.88
CA GLU A 303 11.97 -10.23 -60.01
C GLU A 303 11.54 -11.22 -58.90
N LYS A 304 12.39 -12.23 -58.62
CA LYS A 304 12.18 -13.21 -57.53
C LYS A 304 12.38 -12.64 -56.11
N ARG A 305 13.07 -11.50 -55.95
CA ARG A 305 13.19 -10.79 -54.67
C ARG A 305 11.99 -9.87 -54.44
N GLU A 306 11.53 -9.18 -55.47
CA GLU A 306 10.33 -8.33 -55.44
C GLU A 306 9.09 -9.14 -55.07
N GLN A 307 8.88 -10.31 -55.70
CA GLN A 307 7.81 -11.25 -55.31
C GLN A 307 7.87 -11.63 -53.82
N LYS A 308 9.07 -11.96 -53.30
CA LYS A 308 9.29 -12.30 -51.88
C LYS A 308 9.19 -11.12 -50.92
N ILE A 309 9.30 -9.89 -51.41
CA ILE A 309 9.00 -8.68 -50.63
C ILE A 309 7.48 -8.53 -50.55
N GLN A 310 6.76 -8.65 -51.68
CA GLN A 310 5.30 -8.55 -51.72
C GLN A 310 4.62 -9.62 -50.84
N GLU A 311 5.11 -10.86 -50.87
CA GLU A 311 4.67 -11.94 -49.96
C GLU A 311 4.84 -11.55 -48.47
N LYS A 312 5.97 -10.94 -48.12
CA LYS A 312 6.26 -10.50 -46.74
C LYS A 312 5.41 -9.32 -46.32
N GLU A 313 5.17 -8.35 -47.19
CA GLU A 313 4.27 -7.22 -46.95
C GLU A 313 2.85 -7.72 -46.70
N ASN A 314 2.34 -8.61 -47.56
CA ASN A 314 1.02 -9.22 -47.39
C ASN A 314 0.92 -9.98 -46.06
N HIS A 315 1.96 -10.74 -45.68
CA HIS A 315 2.01 -11.45 -44.39
C HIS A 315 2.15 -10.50 -43.17
N LEU A 316 2.82 -9.37 -43.33
CA LEU A 316 2.95 -8.34 -42.30
C LEU A 316 1.61 -7.63 -42.07
N ASN A 317 0.92 -7.26 -43.15
CA ASN A 317 -0.42 -6.65 -43.11
C ASN A 317 -1.43 -7.58 -42.42
N GLN A 318 -1.44 -8.88 -42.78
CA GLN A 318 -2.26 -9.89 -42.09
C GLN A 318 -1.91 -10.07 -40.60
N LYS A 319 -0.65 -9.89 -40.22
CA LYS A 319 -0.21 -9.92 -38.81
C LYS A 319 -0.64 -8.66 -38.07
N GLN A 320 -0.60 -7.50 -38.71
CA GLN A 320 -1.05 -6.24 -38.13
C GLN A 320 -2.57 -6.25 -37.89
N GLN A 321 -3.37 -6.68 -38.87
CA GLN A 321 -4.83 -6.86 -38.69
C GLN A 321 -5.15 -7.78 -37.49
N LYS A 322 -4.44 -8.91 -37.37
CA LYS A 322 -4.57 -9.85 -36.23
C LYS A 322 -4.02 -9.33 -34.90
N LEU A 323 -3.25 -8.24 -34.91
CA LEU A 323 -2.81 -7.53 -33.70
C LEU A 323 -3.87 -6.49 -33.29
N GLU A 324 -4.42 -5.75 -34.26
CA GLU A 324 -5.52 -4.80 -34.07
C GLU A 324 -6.81 -5.51 -33.58
N GLU A 325 -7.14 -6.68 -34.14
CA GLU A 325 -8.22 -7.56 -33.62
C GLU A 325 -8.00 -7.90 -32.15
N LYS A 326 -6.79 -8.36 -31.79
CA LYS A 326 -6.45 -8.73 -30.41
C LYS A 326 -6.39 -7.55 -29.44
N GLU A 327 -6.00 -6.37 -29.91
CA GLU A 327 -6.02 -5.16 -29.10
C GLU A 327 -7.46 -4.71 -28.83
N ASN A 328 -8.36 -4.81 -29.81
CA ASN A 328 -9.79 -4.59 -29.62
C ASN A 328 -10.39 -5.61 -28.64
N ASP A 329 -10.09 -6.90 -28.78
CA ASP A 329 -10.52 -7.94 -27.83
C ASP A 329 -9.97 -7.68 -26.42
N LEU A 330 -8.70 -7.29 -26.28
CA LEU A 330 -8.08 -6.98 -24.99
C LEU A 330 -8.74 -5.77 -24.33
N ASN A 331 -9.04 -4.72 -25.10
CA ASN A 331 -9.75 -3.54 -24.61
C ASN A 331 -11.20 -3.87 -24.19
N GLN A 332 -11.93 -4.67 -24.97
CA GLN A 332 -13.25 -5.17 -24.58
C GLN A 332 -13.20 -5.99 -23.29
N ASN A 333 -12.25 -6.92 -23.18
CA ASN A 333 -12.06 -7.73 -21.97
C ASN A 333 -11.69 -6.87 -20.75
N LYS A 334 -10.86 -5.83 -20.92
CA LYS A 334 -10.54 -4.86 -19.87
C LYS A 334 -11.78 -4.10 -19.39
N THR A 335 -12.65 -3.65 -20.30
CA THR A 335 -13.93 -3.02 -19.94
C THR A 335 -14.89 -4.00 -19.26
N GLN A 336 -14.93 -5.28 -19.67
CA GLN A 336 -15.73 -6.30 -19.00
C GLN A 336 -15.22 -6.62 -17.59
N LEU A 337 -13.90 -6.70 -17.40
CA LEU A 337 -13.28 -6.88 -16.09
C LEU A 337 -13.60 -5.71 -15.16
N GLN A 338 -13.46 -4.47 -15.62
CA GLN A 338 -13.79 -3.27 -14.83
C GLN A 338 -15.29 -3.21 -14.46
N LYS A 339 -16.19 -3.69 -15.33
CA LYS A 339 -17.62 -3.86 -14.99
C LYS A 339 -17.82 -4.90 -13.89
N LYS A 340 -17.19 -6.09 -14.01
CA LYS A 340 -17.26 -7.15 -12.99
C LYS A 340 -16.65 -6.74 -11.65
N GLU A 341 -15.56 -5.99 -11.66
CA GLU A 341 -14.93 -5.40 -10.47
C GLU A 341 -15.89 -4.44 -9.76
N ASN A 342 -16.54 -3.53 -10.50
CA ASN A 342 -17.57 -2.65 -9.95
C ASN A 342 -18.78 -3.43 -9.40
N GLU A 343 -19.24 -4.48 -10.08
CA GLU A 343 -20.29 -5.37 -9.55
C GLU A 343 -19.86 -6.10 -8.26
N ILE A 344 -18.62 -6.57 -8.18
CA ILE A 344 -18.07 -7.22 -6.99
C ILE A 344 -18.01 -6.24 -5.83
N ASN A 345 -17.53 -5.01 -6.07
CA ASN A 345 -17.49 -3.96 -5.06
C ASN A 345 -18.89 -3.59 -4.54
N GLN A 346 -19.89 -3.47 -5.42
CA GLN A 346 -21.29 -3.26 -5.03
C GLN A 346 -21.90 -4.45 -4.27
N LYS A 347 -21.53 -5.69 -4.65
CA LYS A 347 -21.96 -6.91 -3.93
C LYS A 347 -21.32 -6.96 -2.54
N GLN A 348 -20.05 -6.60 -2.40
CA GLN A 348 -19.35 -6.55 -1.11
C GLN A 348 -19.95 -5.47 -0.19
N GLN A 349 -20.26 -4.28 -0.71
CA GLN A 349 -20.98 -3.25 0.06
C GLN A 349 -22.30 -3.79 0.63
N LYS A 350 -23.10 -4.47 -0.21
CA LYS A 350 -24.38 -5.09 0.21
C LYS A 350 -24.24 -6.29 1.15
N VAL A 351 -23.08 -6.96 1.17
CA VAL A 351 -22.75 -7.97 2.18
C VAL A 351 -22.45 -7.26 3.50
N ASN A 352 -21.56 -6.27 3.52
CA ASN A 352 -21.21 -5.50 4.71
C ASN A 352 -22.45 -4.82 5.33
N GLU A 353 -23.37 -4.29 4.53
CA GLU A 353 -24.66 -3.74 4.99
C GLU A 353 -25.50 -4.81 5.72
N LYS A 354 -25.63 -6.00 5.15
CA LYS A 354 -26.38 -7.12 5.75
C LYS A 354 -25.71 -7.71 6.99
N GLU A 355 -24.38 -7.72 7.06
CA GLU A 355 -23.63 -8.11 8.25
C GLU A 355 -23.89 -7.13 9.40
N ASN A 356 -23.88 -5.83 9.12
CA ASN A 356 -24.25 -4.80 10.11
C ASN A 356 -25.73 -4.92 10.55
N GLU A 357 -26.67 -5.13 9.62
CA GLU A 357 -28.07 -5.42 9.96
C GLU A 357 -28.21 -6.66 10.85
N ASN A 358 -27.48 -7.75 10.56
CA ASN A 358 -27.55 -8.98 11.32
C ASN A 358 -26.95 -8.81 12.71
N LEU A 359 -25.84 -8.09 12.84
CA LEU A 359 -25.26 -7.72 14.14
C LEU A 359 -26.23 -6.87 14.98
N GLN A 360 -26.98 -5.96 14.36
CA GLN A 360 -28.04 -5.21 15.05
C GLN A 360 -29.20 -6.11 15.51
N LYS A 361 -29.63 -7.05 14.66
CA LYS A 361 -30.70 -8.03 14.99
C LYS A 361 -30.26 -8.98 16.11
N GLU A 362 -29.02 -9.44 16.10
CA GLU A 362 -28.42 -10.28 17.15
C GLU A 362 -28.36 -9.53 18.48
N ASN A 363 -27.85 -8.29 18.50
CA ASN A 363 -27.85 -7.45 19.70
C ASN A 363 -29.27 -7.22 20.25
N HIS A 364 -30.26 -7.00 19.39
CA HIS A 364 -31.66 -6.86 19.79
C HIS A 364 -32.27 -8.17 20.32
N LEU A 365 -31.88 -9.33 19.77
CA LEU A 365 -32.28 -10.65 20.25
C LEU A 365 -31.69 -10.93 21.64
N ASN A 366 -30.40 -10.64 21.83
CA ASN A 366 -29.71 -10.79 23.13
C ASN A 366 -30.35 -9.90 24.21
N GLN A 367 -30.71 -8.64 23.89
CA GLN A 367 -31.46 -7.76 24.80
C GLN A 367 -32.87 -8.29 25.12
N LYS A 368 -33.56 -8.91 24.15
CA LYS A 368 -34.85 -9.58 24.38
C LYS A 368 -34.71 -10.81 25.27
N GLN A 369 -33.68 -11.62 25.07
CA GLN A 369 -33.42 -12.79 25.90
C GLN A 369 -33.10 -12.40 27.35
N GLN A 370 -32.23 -11.41 27.58
CA GLN A 370 -31.95 -10.87 28.92
C GLN A 370 -33.24 -10.44 29.62
N LYS A 371 -34.10 -9.67 28.95
CA LYS A 371 -35.42 -9.28 29.50
C LYS A 371 -36.36 -10.45 29.76
N LEU A 372 -36.24 -11.54 29.01
CA LEU A 372 -37.06 -12.73 29.21
C LEU A 372 -36.57 -13.53 30.43
N GLU A 373 -35.25 -13.61 30.63
CA GLU A 373 -34.63 -14.17 31.83
C GLU A 373 -34.91 -13.33 33.09
N GLU A 374 -34.88 -11.99 33.00
CA GLU A 374 -35.32 -11.06 34.06
C GLU A 374 -36.78 -11.30 34.45
N ASN A 375 -37.69 -11.34 33.46
CA ASN A 375 -39.11 -11.62 33.68
C ASN A 375 -39.34 -13.01 34.29
N GLN A 376 -38.62 -14.05 33.85
CA GLN A 376 -38.72 -15.39 34.42
C GLN A 376 -38.24 -15.41 35.89
N ASN A 377 -37.18 -14.67 36.20
CA ASN A 377 -36.71 -14.52 37.58
C ASN A 377 -37.71 -13.75 38.46
N GLU A 378 -38.35 -12.70 37.93
CA GLU A 378 -39.46 -12.03 38.63
C GLU A 378 -40.64 -12.97 38.88
N ILE A 379 -41.04 -13.77 37.89
CA ILE A 379 -42.12 -14.77 38.01
C ILE A 379 -41.77 -15.80 39.10
N ASN A 380 -40.55 -16.34 39.07
CA ASN A 380 -40.06 -17.29 40.07
C ASN A 380 -40.09 -16.69 41.49
N GLN A 381 -39.67 -15.43 41.65
CA GLN A 381 -39.77 -14.72 42.94
C GLN A 381 -41.21 -14.46 43.37
N LYS A 382 -42.11 -14.09 42.44
CA LYS A 382 -43.53 -13.86 42.71
C LYS A 382 -44.22 -15.16 43.14
N GLN A 383 -43.89 -16.29 42.51
CA GLN A 383 -44.36 -17.61 42.90
C GLN A 383 -43.89 -17.98 44.32
N GLN A 384 -42.58 -17.89 44.62
CA GLN A 384 -42.09 -18.17 45.98
C GLN A 384 -42.71 -17.25 47.06
N LYS A 385 -43.05 -16.01 46.71
CA LYS A 385 -43.77 -15.08 47.60
C LYS A 385 -45.24 -15.49 47.78
N LEU A 386 -45.88 -16.04 46.74
CA LEU A 386 -47.24 -16.61 46.79
C LEU A 386 -47.26 -17.91 47.62
N ASP A 387 -46.34 -18.84 47.41
CA ASP A 387 -46.25 -20.10 48.17
C ASP A 387 -46.07 -19.82 49.67
N LYS A 388 -45.19 -18.87 50.03
CA LYS A 388 -44.99 -18.41 51.41
C LYS A 388 -46.21 -17.71 51.99
N LYS A 389 -47.06 -17.06 51.17
CA LYS A 389 -48.37 -16.54 51.61
C LYS A 389 -49.36 -17.67 51.83
N GLN A 390 -49.44 -18.65 50.92
CA GLN A 390 -50.35 -19.79 51.04
C GLN A 390 -50.04 -20.64 52.27
N GLN A 391 -48.77 -20.97 52.52
CA GLN A 391 -48.34 -21.67 53.73
C GLN A 391 -48.71 -20.90 55.02
N LYS A 392 -48.61 -19.57 55.01
CA LYS A 392 -49.05 -18.72 56.14
C LYS A 392 -50.58 -18.70 56.28
N LEU A 393 -51.32 -18.75 55.18
CA LEU A 393 -52.79 -18.81 55.18
C LEU A 393 -53.28 -20.15 55.73
N ASN A 394 -52.76 -21.27 55.23
CA ASN A 394 -53.07 -22.62 55.72
C ASN A 394 -52.79 -22.74 57.23
N LYS A 395 -51.63 -22.24 57.71
CA LYS A 395 -51.31 -22.20 59.16
C LYS A 395 -52.20 -21.26 59.98
N LYS A 396 -52.77 -20.19 59.38
CA LYS A 396 -53.79 -19.37 60.04
C LYS A 396 -55.14 -20.09 60.11
N GLN A 397 -55.50 -20.83 59.06
CA GLN A 397 -56.76 -21.57 58.97
C GLN A 397 -56.80 -22.73 59.97
N GLN A 398 -55.72 -23.52 60.06
CA GLN A 398 -55.55 -24.55 61.11
C GLN A 398 -55.68 -23.94 62.52
N LYS A 399 -55.05 -22.79 62.78
CA LYS A 399 -55.17 -22.09 64.07
C LYS A 399 -56.54 -21.44 64.33
N LEU A 400 -57.36 -21.28 63.30
CA LEU A 400 -58.75 -20.82 63.45
C LEU A 400 -59.63 -22.02 63.80
N GLU A 401 -59.46 -23.14 63.10
CA GLU A 401 -60.14 -24.42 63.36
C GLU A 401 -59.81 -24.99 64.76
N GLU A 402 -58.54 -24.93 65.20
CA GLU A 402 -58.13 -25.21 66.59
C GLU A 402 -58.94 -24.36 67.60
N LYS A 403 -59.12 -23.07 67.30
CA LYS A 403 -59.84 -22.13 68.17
C LYS A 403 -61.34 -22.33 68.14
N GLU A 404 -61.95 -22.62 66.99
CA GLU A 404 -63.37 -22.95 66.90
C GLU A 404 -63.68 -24.23 67.68
N ASN A 405 -62.82 -25.26 67.55
CA ASN A 405 -62.92 -26.47 68.37
C ASN A 405 -62.79 -26.17 69.87
N GLN A 406 -61.83 -25.32 70.28
CA GLN A 406 -61.70 -24.92 71.69
C GLN A 406 -62.89 -24.07 72.19
N VAL A 407 -63.45 -23.19 71.36
CA VAL A 407 -64.66 -22.41 71.66
C VAL A 407 -65.87 -23.33 71.81
N ASN A 408 -66.02 -24.34 70.95
CA ASN A 408 -67.09 -25.33 71.04
C ASN A 408 -66.96 -26.18 72.31
N GLN A 409 -65.75 -26.64 72.66
CA GLN A 409 -65.48 -27.32 73.93
C GLN A 409 -65.82 -26.42 75.14
N ASN A 410 -65.37 -25.15 75.13
CA ASN A 410 -65.66 -24.19 76.20
C ASN A 410 -67.16 -23.92 76.33
N LYS A 411 -67.89 -23.79 75.22
CA LYS A 411 -69.35 -23.65 75.20
C LYS A 411 -70.05 -24.86 75.81
N THR A 412 -69.62 -26.08 75.48
CA THR A 412 -70.13 -27.31 76.09
C THR A 412 -69.83 -27.39 77.59
N GLN A 413 -68.65 -26.95 78.04
CA GLN A 413 -68.33 -26.87 79.47
C GLN A 413 -69.16 -25.79 80.20
N LEU A 414 -69.39 -24.65 79.57
CA LEU A 414 -70.20 -23.57 80.12
C LEU A 414 -71.65 -24.03 80.33
N GLN A 415 -72.23 -24.69 79.32
CA GLN A 415 -73.59 -25.22 79.37
C GLN A 415 -73.75 -26.34 80.41
N LYS A 416 -72.71 -27.15 80.66
CA LYS A 416 -72.68 -28.06 81.82
C LYS A 416 -72.71 -27.30 83.14
N LYS A 417 -71.81 -26.33 83.34
CA LYS A 417 -71.77 -25.49 84.55
C LYS A 417 -73.08 -24.71 84.79
N GLU A 418 -73.74 -24.27 83.73
CA GLU A 418 -75.05 -23.62 83.79
C GLU A 418 -76.15 -24.58 84.26
N ASN A 419 -76.17 -25.81 83.74
CA ASN A 419 -77.06 -26.87 84.24
C ASN A 419 -76.78 -27.21 85.71
N ASP A 420 -75.51 -27.35 86.10
CA ASP A 420 -75.08 -27.62 87.48
C ASP A 420 -75.49 -26.47 88.42
N LEU A 421 -75.32 -25.22 87.98
CA LEU A 421 -75.73 -24.01 88.72
C LEU A 421 -77.26 -23.94 88.89
N ASN A 422 -78.02 -24.27 87.84
CA ASN A 422 -79.48 -24.32 87.91
C ASN A 422 -79.96 -25.44 88.84
N GLN A 423 -79.35 -26.63 88.81
CA GLN A 423 -79.63 -27.69 89.78
C GLN A 423 -79.32 -27.26 91.22
N ASN A 424 -78.17 -26.62 91.45
CA ASN A 424 -77.79 -26.09 92.76
C ASN A 424 -78.75 -25.00 93.24
N LYS A 425 -79.23 -24.12 92.35
CA LYS A 425 -80.26 -23.11 92.64
C LYS A 425 -81.58 -23.76 93.07
N THR A 426 -82.04 -24.81 92.38
CA THR A 426 -83.23 -25.59 92.78
C THR A 426 -83.01 -26.33 94.10
N GLN A 427 -81.80 -26.82 94.40
CA GLN A 427 -81.47 -27.40 95.71
C GLN A 427 -81.47 -26.36 96.83
N LEU A 428 -80.96 -25.15 96.59
CA LEU A 428 -81.01 -24.04 97.53
C LEU A 428 -82.47 -23.63 97.84
N GLN A 429 -83.30 -23.44 96.82
CA GLN A 429 -84.73 -23.15 97.00
C GLN A 429 -85.45 -24.23 97.83
N LYS A 430 -85.14 -25.51 97.60
CA LYS A 430 -85.66 -26.63 98.42
C LYS A 430 -85.11 -26.66 99.86
N ARG A 431 -83.95 -26.06 100.12
CA ARG A 431 -83.41 -25.88 101.49
C ARG A 431 -84.05 -24.67 102.16
N GLU A 432 -84.21 -23.57 101.46
CA GLU A 432 -84.89 -22.35 101.92
C GLU A 432 -86.35 -22.65 102.33
N GLN A 433 -87.10 -23.39 101.49
CA GLN A 433 -88.44 -23.87 101.83
C GLN A 433 -88.44 -24.72 103.11
N LYS A 434 -87.51 -25.67 103.26
CA LYS A 434 -87.37 -26.50 104.48
C LYS A 434 -86.90 -25.73 105.71
N ILE A 435 -86.23 -24.59 105.54
CA ILE A 435 -85.91 -23.67 106.64
C ILE A 435 -87.19 -22.93 107.03
N GLN A 436 -87.95 -22.39 106.06
CA GLN A 436 -89.21 -21.69 106.33
C GLN A 436 -90.26 -22.60 107.00
N GLU A 437 -90.37 -23.86 106.58
CA GLU A 437 -91.18 -24.89 107.24
C GLU A 437 -90.76 -25.07 108.70
N LYS A 438 -89.45 -25.20 108.97
CA LYS A 438 -88.91 -25.35 110.33
C LYS A 438 -89.08 -24.09 111.18
N GLU A 439 -88.98 -22.90 110.60
CA GLU A 439 -89.25 -21.64 111.30
C GLU A 439 -90.72 -21.50 111.68
N ASN A 440 -91.62 -21.87 110.78
CA ASN A 440 -93.06 -21.91 111.03
C ASN A 440 -93.40 -22.93 112.14
N ASP A 441 -92.83 -24.13 112.08
CA ASP A 441 -93.00 -25.17 113.10
C ASP A 441 -92.38 -24.77 114.46
N LEU A 442 -91.24 -24.09 114.45
CA LEU A 442 -90.62 -23.49 115.65
C LEU A 442 -91.48 -22.35 116.22
N ASN A 443 -92.10 -21.52 115.39
CA ASN A 443 -92.98 -20.45 115.81
C ASN A 443 -94.30 -20.99 116.37
N GLN A 444 -94.88 -22.05 115.80
CA GLN A 444 -95.99 -22.79 116.41
C GLN A 444 -95.59 -23.41 117.76
N LYS A 445 -94.38 -23.95 117.88
CA LYS A 445 -93.84 -24.45 119.17
C LYS A 445 -93.65 -23.33 120.19
N LYS A 446 -93.19 -22.14 119.79
CA LYS A 446 -93.15 -20.93 120.65
C LYS A 446 -94.56 -20.49 121.08
N GLN A 447 -95.54 -20.51 120.19
CA GLN A 447 -96.94 -20.17 120.53
C GLN A 447 -97.52 -21.17 121.54
N LYS A 448 -97.35 -22.48 121.32
CA LYS A 448 -97.77 -23.53 122.27
C LYS A 448 -97.02 -23.45 123.61
N LEU A 449 -95.74 -23.06 123.59
CA LEU A 449 -94.97 -22.79 124.80
C LEU A 449 -95.50 -21.57 125.57
N ASN A 450 -95.86 -20.49 124.86
CA ASN A 450 -96.47 -19.31 125.47
C ASN A 450 -97.88 -19.60 126.01
N GLN A 451 -98.69 -20.43 125.33
CA GLN A 451 -99.96 -20.93 125.88
C GLN A 451 -99.73 -21.71 127.17
N LYS A 452 -98.82 -22.69 127.19
CA LYS A 452 -98.43 -23.40 128.43
C LYS A 452 -97.86 -22.48 129.50
N LYS A 453 -97.14 -21.42 129.13
CA LYS A 453 -96.62 -20.42 130.08
C LYS A 453 -97.76 -19.62 130.71
N ASN A 454 -98.80 -19.28 129.93
CA ASN A 454 -99.99 -18.60 130.44
C ASN A 454 -100.90 -19.54 131.25
N GLU A 455 -101.03 -20.82 130.88
CA GLU A 455 -101.69 -21.85 131.69
C GLU A 455 -100.99 -22.05 133.04
N ASN A 456 -99.65 -22.07 133.05
CA ASN A 456 -98.86 -22.12 134.27
C ASN A 456 -98.97 -20.81 135.07
N LEU A 457 -99.01 -19.65 134.43
CA LEU A 457 -99.21 -18.36 135.11
C LEU A 457 -100.61 -18.29 135.77
N GLN A 458 -101.64 -18.86 135.13
CA GLN A 458 -102.96 -18.98 135.75
C GLN A 458 -102.90 -19.89 136.98
N LYS A 459 -102.33 -21.09 136.86
CA LYS A 459 -102.12 -22.00 138.00
C LYS A 459 -101.22 -21.40 139.10
N GLU A 460 -100.29 -20.53 138.73
CA GLU A 460 -99.43 -19.80 139.66
C GLU A 460 -100.18 -18.67 140.37
N ASN A 461 -101.14 -18.02 139.71
CA ASN A 461 -102.07 -17.07 140.34
C ASN A 461 -103.04 -17.78 141.30
N ASP A 462 -103.63 -18.90 140.88
CA ASP A 462 -104.50 -19.73 141.72
C ASP A 462 -103.72 -20.24 142.96
N LEU A 463 -102.49 -20.72 142.75
CA LEU A 463 -101.56 -21.10 143.82
C LEU A 463 -101.11 -19.91 144.67
N ASN A 464 -101.02 -18.70 144.12
CA ASN A 464 -100.65 -17.50 144.87
C ASN A 464 -101.80 -16.97 145.74
N GLN A 465 -103.07 -17.20 145.37
CA GLN A 465 -104.19 -17.02 146.32
C GLN A 465 -104.03 -17.97 147.52
N SER A 466 -103.78 -19.26 147.30
CA SER A 466 -103.50 -20.21 148.40
C SER A 466 -102.22 -19.86 149.20
N LYS A 467 -101.19 -19.30 148.54
CA LYS A 467 -99.97 -18.84 149.23
C LYS A 467 -100.15 -17.54 150.01
N ILE A 468 -101.12 -16.68 149.71
CA ILE A 468 -101.40 -15.49 150.54
C ILE A 468 -101.94 -15.90 151.91
N GLU A 469 -102.66 -17.02 152.01
CA GLU A 469 -103.06 -17.61 153.30
C GLU A 469 -101.85 -18.20 154.06
N LEU A 470 -100.89 -18.82 153.36
CA LEU A 470 -99.64 -19.34 153.94
C LEU A 470 -98.58 -18.26 154.22
N ALA A 471 -98.59 -17.12 153.52
CA ALA A 471 -97.63 -16.03 153.70
C ALA A 471 -97.79 -15.31 155.06
N LYS A 472 -98.93 -15.49 155.73
CA LYS A 472 -99.13 -15.12 157.14
C LYS A 472 -98.34 -16.00 158.13
N ARG A 473 -97.75 -17.13 157.68
CA ARG A 473 -97.01 -18.09 158.52
C ARG A 473 -95.49 -18.07 158.30
N GLU A 474 -94.99 -17.87 157.08
CA GLU A 474 -93.59 -18.20 156.74
C GLU A 474 -92.75 -17.07 156.14
N ASN A 475 -93.08 -15.79 156.39
CA ASN A 475 -92.16 -14.68 156.06
C ASN A 475 -91.02 -14.57 157.09
N LYS A 476 -90.20 -15.62 157.17
CA LYS A 476 -89.09 -15.79 158.11
C LYS A 476 -87.88 -16.34 157.33
N VAL A 477 -86.73 -15.65 157.43
CA VAL A 477 -85.40 -16.06 156.92
C VAL A 477 -85.13 -15.88 155.42
N ARG A 478 -84.54 -14.71 155.08
CA ARG A 478 -83.18 -14.57 154.46
C ARG A 478 -82.96 -15.35 153.14
N ILE A 479 -83.06 -14.73 151.95
CA ILE A 479 -82.11 -13.78 151.30
C ILE A 479 -80.67 -14.34 151.16
N LYS A 480 -79.99 -14.00 150.04
CA LYS A 480 -78.53 -14.00 149.71
C LYS A 480 -78.13 -14.99 148.58
N GLU A 481 -77.74 -14.52 147.38
CA GLU A 481 -76.43 -13.93 146.92
C GLU A 481 -75.49 -15.01 146.32
N GLU A 482 -74.53 -14.78 145.41
CA GLU A 482 -74.27 -13.73 144.39
C GLU A 482 -73.04 -14.11 143.48
N ARG A 483 -72.97 -13.59 142.23
CA ARG A 483 -71.73 -13.27 141.47
C ARG A 483 -70.80 -14.48 141.10
N LYS A 484 -69.66 -14.40 140.36
CA LYS A 484 -68.76 -13.28 139.91
C LYS A 484 -68.16 -13.50 138.47
N ILE A 485 -66.99 -12.92 138.12
CA ILE A 485 -66.66 -12.36 136.76
C ILE A 485 -65.12 -12.29 136.42
N GLN A 486 -64.75 -12.05 135.14
CA GLN A 486 -63.44 -11.63 134.50
C GLN A 486 -62.43 -12.70 133.93
N ILE A 487 -61.59 -12.54 132.86
CA ILE A 487 -61.12 -11.46 131.89
C ILE A 487 -59.76 -10.76 132.30
N ASN A 488 -58.67 -10.45 131.52
CA ASN A 488 -58.36 -10.16 130.07
C ASN A 488 -56.83 -10.36 129.65
N LEU A 489 -56.40 -9.95 128.41
CA LEU A 489 -55.05 -9.46 127.90
C LEU A 489 -54.15 -10.37 126.97
N GLN A 490 -53.13 -9.93 126.18
CA GLN A 490 -52.83 -8.73 125.30
C GLN A 490 -51.39 -8.77 124.63
N ASN A 491 -51.15 -8.06 123.49
CA ASN A 491 -49.86 -7.55 122.86
C ASN A 491 -49.12 -8.35 121.74
N PHE A 492 -48.16 -7.81 120.94
CA PHE A 492 -48.09 -6.60 120.04
C PHE A 492 -46.79 -6.59 119.14
N ARG A 493 -46.60 -5.57 118.24
CA ARG A 493 -45.39 -5.17 117.41
C ARG A 493 -45.26 -5.81 115.99
N GLU A 494 -44.38 -5.44 115.01
CA GLU A 494 -43.83 -4.21 114.32
C GLU A 494 -42.82 -4.67 113.19
N GLN A 495 -42.34 -3.97 112.13
CA GLN A 495 -42.74 -2.82 111.24
C GLN A 495 -41.76 -2.73 109.99
N LYS A 496 -42.01 -1.85 108.98
CA LYS A 496 -41.05 -1.21 107.99
C LYS A 496 -40.83 -1.73 106.53
N GLU A 497 -40.07 -0.95 105.73
CA GLU A 497 -40.08 -0.77 104.25
C GLU A 497 -38.67 -0.92 103.58
N GLY A 498 -38.38 -0.74 102.27
CA GLY A 498 -39.17 -0.47 101.03
C GLY A 498 -38.33 0.09 99.82
N LYS A 499 -38.83 -0.07 98.56
CA LYS A 499 -38.28 0.39 97.22
C LYS A 499 -36.93 -0.18 96.68
N ILE A 500 -36.86 -0.44 95.37
CA ILE A 500 -35.61 -0.51 94.54
C ILE A 500 -35.86 0.09 93.13
N SER A 501 -34.86 0.76 92.56
CA SER A 501 -34.79 1.16 91.13
C SER A 501 -33.35 1.45 90.68
N GLY A 502 -32.97 0.99 89.48
CA GLY A 502 -31.72 1.40 88.79
C GLY A 502 -30.66 0.30 88.66
N ILE A 503 -29.95 0.31 87.52
CA ILE A 503 -28.77 -0.52 87.23
C ILE A 503 -27.69 0.43 86.67
N LYS A 504 -26.46 0.33 87.18
CA LYS A 504 -25.27 1.01 86.63
C LYS A 504 -24.66 0.21 85.48
N VAL A 505 -24.02 0.89 84.53
CA VAL A 505 -23.19 0.28 83.48
C VAL A 505 -21.74 0.71 83.69
N GLU A 506 -20.96 -0.15 84.36
CA GLU A 506 -19.51 -0.03 84.55
C GLU A 506 -18.88 -1.43 84.39
N GLU A 507 -18.98 -2.01 83.19
CA GLU A 507 -18.34 -3.27 82.81
C GLU A 507 -17.66 -3.14 81.45
N GLU A 508 -16.46 -3.71 81.29
CA GLU A 508 -15.73 -3.68 80.02
C GLU A 508 -16.44 -4.50 78.91
N ILE A 509 -16.40 -3.95 77.69
CA ILE A 509 -16.85 -4.63 76.48
C ILE A 509 -15.74 -5.56 76.01
N ASN A 510 -15.98 -6.87 76.08
CA ASN A 510 -15.08 -7.90 75.58
C ASN A 510 -15.75 -8.77 74.50
N ILE A 511 -14.97 -9.69 73.92
CA ILE A 511 -15.40 -10.55 72.81
C ILE A 511 -16.59 -11.43 73.20
N GLU A 512 -16.55 -12.04 74.38
CA GLU A 512 -17.62 -12.90 74.89
C GLU A 512 -18.95 -12.13 75.07
N LYS A 513 -18.94 -10.98 75.76
CA LYS A 513 -20.16 -10.16 75.94
C LYS A 513 -20.70 -9.63 74.62
N THR A 514 -19.81 -9.23 73.70
CA THR A 514 -20.19 -8.79 72.34
C THR A 514 -20.91 -9.91 71.59
N ILE A 515 -20.36 -11.12 71.60
CA ILE A 515 -20.99 -12.30 70.97
C ILE A 515 -22.30 -12.68 71.67
N GLN A 516 -22.37 -12.59 73.01
CA GLN A 516 -23.59 -12.83 73.78
C GLN A 516 -24.71 -11.85 73.37
N TRP A 517 -24.46 -10.55 73.36
CA TRP A 517 -25.45 -9.55 72.94
C TRP A 517 -25.86 -9.72 71.47
N MET A 518 -24.94 -10.10 70.57
CA MET A 518 -25.30 -10.43 69.19
C MET A 518 -26.18 -11.70 69.10
N LYS A 519 -25.95 -12.71 69.96
CA LYS A 519 -26.76 -13.94 70.05
C LYS A 519 -28.11 -13.73 70.73
N GLU A 520 -28.24 -12.76 71.61
CA GLU A 520 -29.50 -12.39 72.27
C GLU A 520 -30.36 -11.51 71.34
N PHE A 521 -29.79 -10.41 70.86
CA PHE A 521 -30.50 -9.40 70.07
C PHE A 521 -30.32 -9.61 68.55
N GLN A 522 -30.52 -10.84 68.08
CA GLN A 522 -30.29 -11.26 66.67
C GLN A 522 -31.07 -10.46 65.61
N LEU A 523 -32.13 -9.76 66.02
CA LEU A 523 -32.99 -8.94 65.16
C LEU A 523 -32.88 -7.43 65.45
N ASN A 524 -31.95 -7.00 66.31
CA ASN A 524 -31.63 -5.58 66.52
C ASN A 524 -30.47 -5.18 65.61
N GLU A 525 -30.78 -4.49 64.52
CA GLU A 525 -29.83 -4.03 63.50
C GLU A 525 -28.65 -3.26 64.11
N LYS A 526 -28.89 -2.37 65.08
CA LYS A 526 -27.83 -1.54 65.65
C LYS A 526 -26.90 -2.31 66.59
N ILE A 527 -27.42 -3.29 67.33
CA ILE A 527 -26.59 -4.20 68.13
C ILE A 527 -25.78 -5.12 67.21
N GLN A 528 -26.36 -5.62 66.12
CA GLN A 528 -25.60 -6.40 65.12
C GLN A 528 -24.51 -5.57 64.42
N GLN A 529 -24.80 -4.33 64.03
CA GLN A 529 -23.82 -3.42 63.42
C GLN A 529 -22.67 -3.11 64.37
N ASN A 530 -22.98 -2.69 65.61
CA ASN A 530 -21.98 -2.39 66.61
C ASN A 530 -21.17 -3.64 66.98
N GLY A 531 -21.82 -4.82 67.07
CA GLY A 531 -21.15 -6.08 67.35
C GLY A 531 -20.20 -6.52 66.24
N CYS A 532 -20.60 -6.44 64.97
CA CYS A 532 -19.70 -6.66 63.83
C CYS A 532 -18.53 -5.67 63.80
N PHE A 533 -18.77 -4.39 64.14
CA PHE A 533 -17.71 -3.39 64.28
C PHE A 533 -16.71 -3.76 65.38
N ILE A 534 -17.20 -4.08 66.59
CA ILE A 534 -16.37 -4.46 67.74
C ILE A 534 -15.56 -5.72 67.43
N LEU A 535 -16.17 -6.74 66.83
CA LEU A 535 -15.48 -7.98 66.45
C LEU A 535 -14.44 -7.78 65.33
N HIS A 536 -14.64 -6.86 64.38
CA HIS A 536 -13.57 -6.55 63.40
C HIS A 536 -12.37 -5.89 64.08
N ASN A 537 -12.57 -5.03 65.08
CA ASN A 537 -11.47 -4.38 65.80
C ASN A 537 -10.73 -5.36 66.71
N PHE A 538 -11.46 -6.20 67.47
CA PHE A 538 -10.85 -7.25 68.27
C PHE A 538 -10.13 -8.33 67.43
N SER A 539 -10.55 -8.59 66.19
CA SER A 539 -9.89 -9.60 65.34
C SER A 539 -8.45 -9.28 64.92
N VAL A 540 -7.88 -8.13 65.34
CA VAL A 540 -6.48 -7.77 65.10
C VAL A 540 -5.62 -8.23 66.28
N GLY A 541 -4.65 -9.13 66.02
CA GLY A 541 -3.85 -9.80 67.05
C GLY A 541 -4.47 -11.12 67.52
N ASP A 542 -3.89 -11.70 68.58
CA ASP A 542 -4.08 -13.10 69.07
C ASP A 542 -5.50 -13.47 69.57
N HIS A 543 -6.48 -12.60 69.32
CA HIS A 543 -7.88 -12.72 69.72
C HIS A 543 -8.75 -13.45 68.68
N GLU A 544 -8.25 -13.68 67.47
CA GLU A 544 -8.96 -14.44 66.43
C GLU A 544 -9.28 -15.88 66.89
N ILE A 545 -8.39 -16.47 67.70
CA ILE A 545 -8.59 -17.75 68.36
C ILE A 545 -9.76 -17.69 69.36
N GLU A 546 -9.92 -16.60 70.12
CA GLU A 546 -11.06 -16.42 71.03
C GLU A 546 -12.37 -16.24 70.26
N ILE A 547 -12.36 -15.37 69.24
CA ILE A 547 -13.53 -15.12 68.38
C ILE A 547 -14.02 -16.44 67.75
N ARG A 548 -13.13 -17.35 67.34
CA ARG A 548 -13.51 -18.71 66.94
C ARG A 548 -14.12 -19.49 68.11
N LYS A 549 -13.39 -19.66 69.23
CA LYS A 549 -13.79 -20.51 70.37
C LYS A 549 -15.13 -20.12 71.00
N LYS A 550 -15.52 -18.84 70.95
CA LYS A 550 -16.81 -18.32 71.45
C LYS A 550 -17.97 -18.39 70.43
N GLU A 551 -17.76 -19.04 69.27
CA GLU A 551 -18.67 -19.13 68.11
C GLU A 551 -18.89 -17.81 67.35
N GLY A 552 -17.99 -16.84 67.48
CA GLY A 552 -18.08 -15.51 66.86
C GLY A 552 -18.19 -15.58 65.33
N ILE A 553 -17.46 -16.49 64.68
CA ILE A 553 -17.58 -16.77 63.23
C ILE A 553 -19.04 -17.04 62.85
N SER A 554 -19.72 -17.95 63.56
CA SER A 554 -21.12 -18.28 63.27
C SER A 554 -22.08 -17.13 63.57
N THR A 555 -21.71 -16.24 64.50
CA THR A 555 -22.51 -15.10 64.94
C THR A 555 -22.42 -13.96 63.93
N ILE A 556 -21.23 -13.70 63.38
CA ILE A 556 -21.00 -12.78 62.25
C ILE A 556 -21.77 -13.26 61.00
N ILE A 557 -21.71 -14.57 60.67
CA ILE A 557 -22.46 -15.13 59.53
C ILE A 557 -23.98 -14.97 59.71
N LYS A 558 -24.51 -15.20 60.93
CA LYS A 558 -25.93 -14.94 61.25
C LYS A 558 -26.29 -13.46 61.10
N SER A 559 -25.46 -12.55 61.61
CA SER A 559 -25.63 -11.09 61.46
C SER A 559 -25.75 -10.68 59.99
N MET A 560 -24.79 -11.08 59.15
CA MET A 560 -24.80 -10.79 57.70
C MET A 560 -26.03 -11.35 56.98
N ASN A 561 -26.49 -12.55 57.36
CA ASN A 561 -27.65 -13.20 56.75
C ASN A 561 -28.99 -12.63 57.25
N ASN A 562 -29.05 -12.10 58.47
CA ASN A 562 -30.23 -11.40 59.01
C ASN A 562 -30.35 -9.97 58.43
N PHE A 563 -29.22 -9.29 58.19
CA PHE A 563 -29.16 -7.93 57.68
C PHE A 563 -28.43 -7.82 56.32
N PRO A 564 -28.92 -8.53 55.28
CA PRO A 564 -28.27 -8.61 53.97
C PRO A 564 -28.23 -7.27 53.20
N ASN A 565 -28.95 -6.25 53.71
CA ASN A 565 -29.08 -4.91 53.12
C ASN A 565 -28.43 -3.80 53.97
N ASN A 566 -27.86 -4.11 55.15
CA ASN A 566 -27.13 -3.13 55.95
C ASN A 566 -25.64 -3.15 55.52
N GLN A 567 -25.21 -2.11 54.80
CA GLN A 567 -23.86 -2.04 54.24
C GLN A 567 -22.76 -2.08 55.31
N ASP A 568 -23.01 -1.57 56.51
CA ASP A 568 -22.01 -1.47 57.58
C ASP A 568 -21.78 -2.84 58.23
N ILE A 569 -22.86 -3.57 58.52
CA ILE A 569 -22.81 -4.99 58.95
C ILE A 569 -22.03 -5.81 57.92
N GLN A 570 -22.35 -5.68 56.63
CA GLN A 570 -21.64 -6.39 55.56
C GLN A 570 -20.14 -6.01 55.53
N ASN A 571 -19.81 -4.72 55.55
CA ASN A 571 -18.45 -4.21 55.43
C ASN A 571 -17.56 -4.57 56.63
N TYR A 572 -18.07 -4.40 57.87
CA TYR A 572 -17.33 -4.78 59.08
C TYR A 572 -17.17 -6.29 59.19
N SER A 573 -18.17 -7.08 58.77
CA SER A 573 -18.07 -8.55 58.79
C SER A 573 -17.06 -9.08 57.78
N CYS A 574 -17.00 -8.52 56.58
CA CYS A 574 -15.94 -8.85 55.61
C CYS A 574 -14.55 -8.49 56.16
N GLN A 575 -14.39 -7.34 56.84
CA GLN A 575 -13.13 -6.99 57.50
C GLN A 575 -12.78 -7.92 58.66
N ALA A 576 -13.75 -8.35 59.47
CA ALA A 576 -13.53 -9.36 60.49
C ALA A 576 -13.04 -10.69 59.87
N PHE A 577 -13.62 -11.13 58.74
CA PHE A 577 -13.14 -12.34 58.06
C PHE A 577 -11.76 -12.20 57.44
N ILE A 578 -11.35 -11.03 56.94
CA ILE A 578 -9.96 -10.78 56.50
C ILE A 578 -8.99 -11.16 57.60
N ASN A 579 -9.23 -10.63 58.80
CA ASN A 579 -8.34 -10.77 59.94
C ASN A 579 -8.42 -12.19 60.52
N ILE A 580 -9.63 -12.71 60.77
CA ILE A 580 -9.84 -14.05 61.32
C ILE A 580 -9.25 -15.16 60.43
N SER A 581 -9.23 -14.97 59.10
CA SER A 581 -8.64 -15.95 58.17
C SER A 581 -7.15 -15.74 57.86
N ALA A 582 -6.54 -14.65 58.34
CA ALA A 582 -5.12 -14.40 58.16
C ALA A 582 -4.30 -15.43 58.96
N ASN A 583 -3.38 -16.12 58.29
CA ASN A 583 -2.39 -17.04 58.90
C ASN A 583 -2.94 -18.18 59.80
N SER A 584 -4.24 -18.48 59.73
CA SER A 584 -4.90 -19.47 60.61
C SER A 584 -5.74 -20.47 59.82
N ASP A 585 -5.13 -21.60 59.46
CA ASP A 585 -5.76 -22.70 58.70
C ASP A 585 -7.04 -23.21 59.39
N GLU A 586 -7.02 -23.32 60.74
CA GLU A 586 -8.20 -23.75 61.52
C GLU A 586 -9.38 -22.79 61.36
N ASN A 587 -9.12 -21.47 61.36
CA ASN A 587 -10.15 -20.46 61.17
C ASN A 587 -10.66 -20.46 59.71
N GLN A 588 -9.78 -20.61 58.73
CA GLN A 588 -10.16 -20.74 57.31
C GLN A 588 -11.08 -21.95 57.09
N ILE A 589 -10.75 -23.10 57.69
CA ILE A 589 -11.56 -24.32 57.67
C ILE A 589 -12.93 -24.08 58.31
N GLU A 590 -12.99 -23.38 59.46
CA GLU A 590 -14.29 -23.09 60.11
C GLU A 590 -15.14 -22.10 59.31
N ILE A 591 -14.57 -21.02 58.75
CA ILE A 591 -15.33 -20.09 57.90
C ILE A 591 -15.94 -20.81 56.69
N GLY A 592 -15.20 -21.74 56.06
CA GLY A 592 -15.72 -22.60 55.00
C GLY A 592 -16.88 -23.48 55.48
N LYS A 593 -16.68 -24.23 56.57
CA LYS A 593 -17.67 -25.17 57.14
C LYS A 593 -18.95 -24.52 57.67
N LYS A 594 -18.98 -23.21 57.89
CA LYS A 594 -20.17 -22.46 58.36
C LYS A 594 -20.93 -21.70 57.24
N ASP A 595 -20.69 -22.01 55.97
CA ASP A 595 -21.21 -21.31 54.76
C ASP A 595 -20.70 -19.85 54.61
N GLY A 596 -19.64 -19.48 55.33
CA GLY A 596 -19.09 -18.11 55.34
C GLY A 596 -18.61 -17.65 53.95
N ILE A 597 -18.01 -18.55 53.16
CA ILE A 597 -17.67 -18.31 51.75
C ILE A 597 -18.89 -17.83 50.97
N SER A 598 -20.03 -18.51 51.11
CA SER A 598 -21.25 -18.14 50.39
C SER A 598 -21.85 -16.85 50.93
N THR A 599 -21.80 -16.61 52.25
CA THR A 599 -22.26 -15.33 52.84
C THR A 599 -21.41 -14.14 52.41
N ILE A 600 -20.09 -14.27 52.26
CA ILE A 600 -19.24 -13.21 51.68
C ILE A 600 -19.59 -12.97 50.20
N ILE A 601 -19.81 -14.02 49.41
CA ILE A 601 -20.20 -13.89 48.00
C ILE A 601 -21.59 -13.25 47.84
N LYS A 602 -22.58 -13.63 48.68
CA LYS A 602 -23.89 -12.97 48.77
C LYS A 602 -23.72 -11.47 49.12
N SER A 603 -22.83 -11.15 50.06
CA SER A 603 -22.50 -9.77 50.45
C SER A 603 -22.01 -8.93 49.27
N MET A 604 -21.01 -9.45 48.53
CA MET A 604 -20.48 -8.80 47.33
C MET A 604 -21.53 -8.67 46.22
N ASN A 605 -22.38 -9.68 46.03
CA ASN A 605 -23.42 -9.66 45.00
C ASN A 605 -24.61 -8.72 45.34
N ASN A 606 -24.88 -8.48 46.63
CA ASN A 606 -25.87 -7.49 47.07
C ASN A 606 -25.37 -6.04 46.92
N PHE A 607 -24.05 -5.83 47.04
CA PHE A 607 -23.41 -4.52 47.00
C PHE A 607 -22.40 -4.37 45.85
N PRO A 608 -22.78 -4.64 44.58
CA PRO A 608 -21.85 -4.66 43.44
C PRO A 608 -21.21 -3.30 43.14
N ASN A 609 -21.76 -2.22 43.70
CA ASN A 609 -21.32 -0.83 43.53
C ASN A 609 -20.61 -0.25 44.78
N ASN A 610 -20.54 -0.97 45.91
CA ASN A 610 -19.83 -0.49 47.10
C ASN A 610 -18.36 -0.95 47.06
N GLN A 611 -17.44 -0.02 46.84
CA GLN A 611 -16.02 -0.32 46.65
C GLN A 611 -15.37 -1.00 47.88
N ASP A 612 -15.78 -0.66 49.10
CA ASP A 612 -15.21 -1.27 50.30
C ASP A 612 -15.71 -2.70 50.52
N ILE A 613 -17.01 -2.98 50.36
CA ILE A 613 -17.54 -4.35 50.46
C ILE A 613 -16.92 -5.23 49.38
N GLN A 614 -16.73 -4.72 48.16
CA GLN A 614 -15.98 -5.43 47.12
C GLN A 614 -14.52 -5.70 47.52
N LYS A 615 -13.77 -4.64 47.86
CA LYS A 615 -12.35 -4.68 48.26
C LYS A 615 -12.11 -5.65 49.41
N HIS A 616 -12.98 -5.65 50.42
CA HIS A 616 -12.87 -6.50 51.60
C HIS A 616 -13.36 -7.93 51.34
N GLY A 617 -14.45 -8.12 50.59
CA GLY A 617 -14.94 -9.44 50.22
C GLY A 617 -13.94 -10.25 49.37
N ILE A 618 -13.31 -9.62 48.37
CA ILE A 618 -12.23 -10.23 47.57
C ILE A 618 -11.08 -10.70 48.48
N TRP A 619 -10.66 -9.85 49.43
CA TRP A 619 -9.50 -10.13 50.28
C TRP A 619 -9.80 -11.22 51.34
N ALA A 620 -11.02 -11.24 51.88
CA ALA A 620 -11.49 -12.32 52.73
C ALA A 620 -11.50 -13.66 51.96
N LEU A 621 -12.11 -13.70 50.76
CA LEU A 621 -12.11 -14.90 49.91
C LEU A 621 -10.68 -15.34 49.52
N SER A 622 -9.77 -14.40 49.29
CA SER A 622 -8.35 -14.69 49.08
C SER A 622 -7.72 -15.39 50.29
N ASN A 623 -7.85 -14.82 51.49
CA ASN A 623 -7.24 -15.37 52.70
C ASN A 623 -7.82 -16.74 53.04
N ILE A 624 -9.14 -16.92 52.89
CA ILE A 624 -9.84 -18.21 53.05
C ILE A 624 -9.36 -19.28 52.04
N ALA A 625 -8.79 -18.86 50.89
CA ALA A 625 -8.25 -19.74 49.85
C ALA A 625 -6.74 -20.04 49.95
N ILE A 626 -5.98 -19.31 50.79
CA ILE A 626 -4.56 -19.60 51.00
C ILE A 626 -4.43 -20.94 51.75
N GLY A 627 -3.49 -21.80 51.35
CA GLY A 627 -3.28 -23.14 51.92
C GLY A 627 -4.40 -24.15 51.57
N ASN A 628 -5.65 -23.81 51.86
CA ASN A 628 -6.78 -24.71 51.89
C ASN A 628 -7.39 -25.03 50.51
N ASN A 629 -7.24 -26.27 50.04
CA ASN A 629 -7.79 -26.73 48.76
C ASN A 629 -9.30 -26.97 48.76
N GLU A 630 -9.93 -27.32 49.90
CA GLU A 630 -11.39 -27.48 49.99
C GLU A 630 -12.09 -26.12 49.79
N ASN A 631 -11.59 -25.08 50.47
CA ASN A 631 -12.08 -23.72 50.33
C ASN A 631 -11.91 -23.18 48.90
N LYS A 632 -10.78 -23.48 48.23
CA LYS A 632 -10.60 -23.16 46.80
C LYS A 632 -11.68 -23.78 45.92
N ILE A 633 -12.07 -25.03 46.20
CA ILE A 633 -13.13 -25.73 45.45
C ILE A 633 -14.51 -25.15 45.78
N GLU A 634 -14.80 -24.82 47.04
CA GLU A 634 -16.05 -24.15 47.42
C GLU A 634 -16.18 -22.75 46.82
N ILE A 635 -15.10 -21.96 46.80
CA ILE A 635 -15.08 -20.63 46.14
C ILE A 635 -15.39 -20.75 44.64
N ARG A 636 -14.95 -21.83 43.97
CA ARG A 636 -15.39 -22.13 42.59
C ARG A 636 -16.87 -22.52 42.52
N LYS A 637 -17.30 -23.48 43.35
CA LYS A 637 -18.69 -24.01 43.36
C LYS A 637 -19.75 -22.96 43.70
N LYS A 638 -19.41 -21.97 44.53
CA LYS A 638 -20.30 -20.88 44.95
C LYS A 638 -20.22 -19.64 44.03
N GLU A 639 -19.66 -19.78 42.83
CA GLU A 639 -19.42 -18.71 41.84
C GLU A 639 -18.48 -17.56 42.28
N GLY A 640 -17.74 -17.72 43.39
CA GLY A 640 -16.87 -16.68 43.95
C GLY A 640 -15.80 -16.17 42.99
N ILE A 641 -15.28 -17.04 42.11
CA ILE A 641 -14.38 -16.64 41.01
C ILE A 641 -15.07 -15.65 40.05
N SER A 642 -16.32 -15.92 39.68
CA SER A 642 -17.12 -15.03 38.84
C SER A 642 -17.41 -13.71 39.56
N THR A 643 -17.75 -13.75 40.85
CA THR A 643 -17.98 -12.54 41.67
C THR A 643 -16.72 -11.69 41.80
N ILE A 644 -15.53 -12.27 41.98
CA ILE A 644 -14.24 -11.53 41.97
C ILE A 644 -13.98 -10.88 40.60
N ILE A 645 -14.18 -11.62 39.51
CA ILE A 645 -13.99 -11.12 38.13
C ILE A 645 -15.01 -10.03 37.76
N LYS A 646 -16.28 -10.16 38.18
CA LYS A 646 -17.31 -9.12 38.05
C LYS A 646 -16.90 -7.86 38.83
N SER A 647 -16.41 -8.02 40.05
CA SER A 647 -15.94 -6.92 40.90
C SER A 647 -14.77 -6.15 40.28
N MET A 648 -13.77 -6.86 39.75
CA MET A 648 -12.66 -6.27 39.00
C MET A 648 -13.12 -5.55 37.72
N ASN A 649 -14.14 -6.07 37.02
CA ASN A 649 -14.70 -5.40 35.83
C ASN A 649 -15.55 -4.15 36.17
N ASN A 650 -16.25 -4.14 37.31
CA ASN A 650 -16.99 -2.97 37.78
C ASN A 650 -16.07 -1.81 38.19
N PHE A 651 -14.87 -2.12 38.68
CA PHE A 651 -13.93 -1.13 39.21
C PHE A 651 -12.55 -1.16 38.53
N PRO A 652 -12.47 -0.98 37.20
CA PRO A 652 -11.22 -1.10 36.42
C PRO A 652 -10.19 -0.03 36.79
N ASN A 653 -10.63 1.06 37.44
CA ASN A 653 -9.82 2.20 37.85
C ASN A 653 -9.58 2.25 39.37
N ASN A 654 -10.09 1.30 40.17
CA ASN A 654 -9.74 1.20 41.59
C ASN A 654 -8.52 0.27 41.73
N GLN A 655 -7.37 0.85 42.05
CA GLN A 655 -6.09 0.14 42.18
C GLN A 655 -6.15 -0.99 43.21
N ASP A 656 -6.81 -0.76 44.35
CA ASP A 656 -6.95 -1.77 45.41
C ASP A 656 -7.78 -2.97 44.93
N ILE A 657 -8.93 -2.74 44.30
CA ILE A 657 -9.78 -3.83 43.81
C ILE A 657 -9.06 -4.64 42.73
N GLN A 658 -8.28 -4.01 41.85
CA GLN A 658 -7.44 -4.74 40.89
C GLN A 658 -6.33 -5.54 41.57
N TYR A 659 -5.57 -4.93 42.49
CA TYR A 659 -4.50 -5.62 43.22
C TYR A 659 -5.04 -6.82 44.00
N LYS A 660 -6.09 -6.61 44.81
CA LYS A 660 -6.71 -7.63 45.64
C LYS A 660 -7.36 -8.72 44.79
N GLY A 661 -7.96 -8.35 43.65
CA GLY A 661 -8.54 -9.28 42.68
C GLY A 661 -7.50 -10.21 42.05
N ILE A 662 -6.40 -9.66 41.52
CA ILE A 662 -5.28 -10.45 40.98
C ILE A 662 -4.70 -11.37 42.07
N TRP A 663 -4.51 -10.85 43.29
CA TRP A 663 -4.00 -11.64 44.42
C TRP A 663 -4.95 -12.80 44.80
N ALA A 664 -6.26 -12.57 44.80
CA ALA A 664 -7.25 -13.62 45.00
C ALA A 664 -7.20 -14.68 43.88
N LEU A 665 -7.19 -14.27 42.61
CA LEU A 665 -7.08 -15.19 41.47
C LEU A 665 -5.79 -16.02 41.51
N ARG A 666 -4.66 -15.41 41.92
CA ARG A 666 -3.37 -16.09 42.16
C ARG A 666 -3.47 -17.20 43.21
N ASN A 667 -4.18 -16.96 44.31
CA ASN A 667 -4.30 -17.91 45.42
C ASN A 667 -5.34 -19.01 45.13
N ILE A 668 -6.47 -18.65 44.52
CA ILE A 668 -7.56 -19.57 44.17
C ILE A 668 -7.15 -20.54 43.06
N SER A 669 -6.29 -20.11 42.12
CA SER A 669 -5.67 -20.99 41.12
C SER A 669 -4.50 -21.82 41.67
N PHE A 670 -3.90 -21.46 42.81
CA PHE A 670 -2.65 -22.09 43.26
C PHE A 670 -2.84 -23.58 43.56
N ASN A 671 -2.27 -24.41 42.69
CA ASN A 671 -2.33 -25.86 42.70
C ASN A 671 -3.77 -26.43 42.63
N ASN A 672 -4.65 -25.74 41.90
CA ASN A 672 -5.99 -26.24 41.57
C ASN A 672 -6.30 -26.01 40.08
N LYS A 673 -6.18 -27.08 39.27
CA LYS A 673 -6.33 -27.04 37.81
C LYS A 673 -7.76 -26.73 37.34
N GLU A 674 -8.78 -27.14 38.10
CA GLU A 674 -10.17 -26.80 37.78
C GLU A 674 -10.42 -25.30 37.95
N ASN A 675 -9.83 -24.70 38.99
CA ASN A 675 -9.90 -23.26 39.22
C ASN A 675 -9.08 -22.49 38.19
N GLU A 676 -7.90 -22.99 37.78
CA GLU A 676 -7.15 -22.43 36.65
C GLU A 676 -8.00 -22.40 35.37
N ILE A 677 -8.67 -23.51 35.03
CA ILE A 677 -9.57 -23.60 33.86
C ILE A 677 -10.76 -22.62 34.00
N GLU A 678 -11.42 -22.56 35.16
CA GLU A 678 -12.55 -21.65 35.37
C GLU A 678 -12.15 -20.17 35.27
N ILE A 679 -10.98 -19.80 35.79
CA ILE A 679 -10.46 -18.43 35.67
C ILE A 679 -10.16 -18.07 34.21
N LYS A 680 -9.62 -19.00 33.40
CA LYS A 680 -9.49 -18.81 31.94
C LYS A 680 -10.85 -18.66 31.26
N ARG A 681 -11.82 -19.54 31.58
CA ARG A 681 -13.18 -19.54 31.01
C ARG A 681 -13.93 -18.22 31.28
N LEU A 682 -13.61 -17.55 32.38
CA LEU A 682 -14.15 -16.25 32.77
C LEU A 682 -13.28 -15.06 32.32
N ASN A 683 -12.34 -15.26 31.38
CA ASN A 683 -11.42 -14.26 30.84
C ASN A 683 -10.52 -13.56 31.89
N GLY A 684 -10.24 -14.22 33.01
CA GLY A 684 -9.43 -13.70 34.11
C GLY A 684 -7.97 -13.43 33.72
N ASN A 685 -7.45 -14.09 32.68
CA ASN A 685 -6.16 -13.79 32.05
C ASN A 685 -6.17 -12.40 31.38
N GLU A 686 -7.14 -12.12 30.51
CA GLU A 686 -7.20 -10.83 29.82
C GLU A 686 -7.58 -9.69 30.77
N LEU A 687 -8.39 -9.97 31.80
CA LEU A 687 -8.64 -9.01 32.88
C LEU A 687 -7.38 -8.73 33.71
N THR A 688 -6.54 -9.73 33.98
CA THR A 688 -5.24 -9.55 34.65
C THR A 688 -4.31 -8.67 33.79
N LYS A 689 -4.23 -8.91 32.47
CA LYS A 689 -3.47 -8.05 31.53
C LYS A 689 -4.01 -6.62 31.50
N LYS A 690 -5.33 -6.45 31.42
CA LYS A 690 -5.99 -5.13 31.45
C LYS A 690 -5.69 -4.38 32.74
N ALA A 691 -5.75 -5.05 33.90
CA ALA A 691 -5.39 -4.48 35.19
C ALA A 691 -3.90 -4.09 35.28
N MET A 692 -2.99 -4.92 34.75
CA MET A 692 -1.57 -4.58 34.63
C MET A 692 -1.34 -3.36 33.72
N ASN A 693 -2.04 -3.26 32.60
CA ASN A 693 -1.94 -2.14 31.66
C ASN A 693 -2.55 -0.84 32.23
N ASN A 694 -3.59 -0.92 33.05
CA ASN A 694 -4.17 0.23 33.76
C ASN A 694 -3.24 0.76 34.88
N PHE A 695 -2.42 -0.10 35.49
CA PHE A 695 -1.56 0.25 36.63
C PHE A 695 -0.08 -0.13 36.40
N PRO A 696 0.58 0.41 35.35
CA PRO A 696 1.94 0.01 34.97
C PRO A 696 2.98 0.26 36.08
N ASN A 697 2.80 1.35 36.84
CA ASN A 697 3.71 1.74 37.91
C ASN A 697 3.49 0.98 39.24
N ASN A 698 2.39 0.24 39.39
CA ASN A 698 2.10 -0.49 40.63
C ASN A 698 2.85 -1.84 40.64
N LYS A 699 3.99 -1.87 41.32
CA LYS A 699 4.89 -3.04 41.38
C LYS A 699 4.19 -4.33 41.82
N ASP A 700 3.21 -4.26 42.73
CA ASP A 700 2.53 -5.45 43.25
C ASP A 700 1.46 -5.98 42.30
N ILE A 701 0.74 -5.12 41.56
CA ILE A 701 -0.10 -5.51 40.43
C ILE A 701 0.75 -6.18 39.35
N GLN A 702 1.89 -5.58 38.97
CA GLN A 702 2.78 -6.18 37.96
C GLN A 702 3.33 -7.53 38.42
N LYS A 703 3.80 -7.63 39.67
CA LYS A 703 4.38 -8.85 40.24
C LYS A 703 3.36 -9.98 40.35
N ASN A 704 2.17 -9.71 40.90
CA ASN A 704 1.14 -10.74 41.08
C ASN A 704 0.43 -11.07 39.76
N GLY A 705 0.29 -10.12 38.85
CA GLY A 705 -0.27 -10.33 37.52
C GLY A 705 0.59 -11.27 36.70
N ASN A 706 1.91 -11.04 36.65
CA ASN A 706 2.86 -11.98 36.02
C ASN A 706 2.82 -13.39 36.65
N TRP A 707 2.66 -13.51 37.98
CA TRP A 707 2.50 -14.82 38.63
C TRP A 707 1.19 -15.52 38.26
N THR A 708 0.10 -14.76 38.09
CA THR A 708 -1.21 -15.28 37.69
C THR A 708 -1.19 -15.71 36.22
N LEU A 709 -0.67 -14.87 35.32
CA LEU A 709 -0.54 -15.18 33.89
C LEU A 709 0.37 -16.39 33.64
N LYS A 710 1.54 -16.47 34.29
CA LYS A 710 2.45 -17.64 34.20
C LYS A 710 1.82 -18.97 34.66
N ARG A 711 0.68 -18.93 35.35
CA ARG A 711 -0.14 -20.09 35.73
C ARG A 711 -1.32 -20.29 34.77
N LEU A 712 -1.99 -19.22 34.32
CA LEU A 712 -3.13 -19.28 33.41
C LEU A 712 -2.76 -19.48 31.92
N GLU A 713 -1.51 -19.26 31.54
CA GLU A 713 -1.01 -19.41 30.15
C GLU A 713 -0.26 -20.74 29.93
N LYS A 714 -0.37 -21.69 30.89
CA LYS A 714 0.03 -23.10 30.79
C LYS A 714 -1.16 -24.03 30.67
#